data_AF-A0A445BVJ9-F1
#
_entry.id   AF-A0A445BVJ9-F1
#
_cell.length_a   1.000
_cell.length_b   1.000
_cell.length_c   1.000
_cell.angle_alpha   90.00
_cell.angle_beta   90.00
_cell.angle_gamma   90.00
#
_symmetry.space_group_name_H-M   'P 1'
#
loop_
_entity.id
_entity.type
_entity.pdbx_description
1 polymer ?
#
loop_
_entity_poly.entity_id
_entity_poly.type
_entity_poly.pdbx_seq_one_letter_code
_entity_poly.pdbx_strand_id
1 'polypeptide(L)'
;MARFQFPALWQACLASAFRTALACTIVGSVTLLGPPSIQTLITFPAFSYVSLVLIIINDATFGDTFRACWLALYATIQAIGPAMLTLWVVHPARLSNATTAVAVAVAAFVVVLPSDRSTHLLAKRISLGQIVLVYVTGYANGVHTNPLMHPLRLAASTALGVIASLLALLLPYPRLATYEVKRNYKVLRKSMLKRMQVLIKVICEDDINFASAHALVTHAKSFVTTQTKLFQAIVSRQVFRLHCWVPMKRLQQIDTNLRGMELALKSTNSFPVNIVILNEDLKHGLSTLEEHVTLTTKHGASLTVPESSTKATTNFLQSFHTMPTTHQDLPTYFFLFCAKLLHNTSFTSTSCVIHKDKTQISPNSKGNWANWAIIMGNTNLVPAIKFSISLGLAVFMGLTYSKENGFWAGLPVAVSYVSGREPTFRAANVKAQGTVLGTVYGVLGCFVFERFLPIRFLSLVPWFIFASILQRSRMYGPAGGISAVIGAVLILGRKNFGPPSEFAIARIIETFIGLLCSIFVDLIFMPKRASTLAKVGLSQCLVTIGESIGSLGLIGVTGKTDLEDTLRKFSIQVNELRKFVVEAEIEPNFWFLKFHEECYNKLLESLSNLVDLLHFGDQALKFIQQEFHMADEIYDEKEDVNMLQDELGHIKELICSSIQHLEEISRMKSLKVVEEEIERKRISSDLEHGKSTKCDAWMLSILGKEGIENKIDSFLQRSTSVVESLYDGENERELKSQIVVSLSALGFCLKTIMQEVMQIEECMKELVQWNNPNSEINLYEISFHIRMQQQSIFAFVLHTPTSFILSLTLIRDLSHHQHLNFSLVRSLTMASNSSNGDHQTSTKQPPLPSPLRFSKFFQSNMRILVTGGAGFIGSHLVDRLMENEKNEVIVADNYFTGSKDNLKKWIGHPRFELIRHDVTEPLLIEVDQIYHLACPASPIFYKYNPVKTIKTNVIGTLNMLGLAKRVGARILLTSTSEVYGDPLVHPQPESYWGNVNPIGVRSCYDEGKRVAETLMFDYHRQHGLEIRIARIFNTYGPRMNIDDGRVVSNFIAQALRGEPLTVQSPGTQTRSFCYVSDMVDGLIRLMEGPNTGPINLGNPGEFTMVELAETVKELINPKVEIKMVENTPDDPRQRKPDISQAKELLGWEPKIKLRDGLPRMEEDFRLRLGVDKSN
;
A
#
# COMPACT_ATOMS: atom_id res chain seq x y z
N MET A 1 14.44 5.31 -21.10
CA MET A 1 13.45 6.41 -21.27
C MET A 1 13.44 7.46 -20.14
N ALA A 2 13.96 7.19 -18.93
CA ALA A 2 14.05 8.17 -17.84
C ALA A 2 14.87 9.44 -18.15
N ARG A 3 15.86 9.36 -19.07
CA ARG A 3 16.68 10.51 -19.52
C ARG A 3 15.90 11.62 -20.26
N PHE A 4 14.71 11.36 -20.79
CA PHE A 4 13.93 12.38 -21.52
C PHE A 4 12.85 13.08 -20.68
N GLN A 5 12.48 12.56 -19.49
CA GLN A 5 11.43 13.15 -18.67
C GLN A 5 11.94 14.22 -17.69
N PHE A 6 13.13 14.02 -17.12
CA PHE A 6 13.71 14.97 -16.16
C PHE A 6 13.96 16.38 -16.74
N PRO A 7 14.57 16.52 -17.94
CA PRO A 7 14.82 17.84 -18.53
C PRO A 7 13.54 18.59 -18.88
N ALA A 8 12.51 17.88 -19.36
CA ALA A 8 11.24 18.48 -19.76
C ALA A 8 10.42 18.96 -18.54
N LEU A 9 10.46 18.22 -17.43
CA LEU A 9 9.76 18.59 -16.20
C LEU A 9 10.42 19.82 -15.55
N TRP A 10 11.75 19.87 -15.55
CA TRP A 10 12.52 20.98 -14.99
C TRP A 10 12.35 22.27 -15.81
N GLN A 11 12.37 22.17 -17.14
CA GLN A 11 12.06 23.30 -18.03
C GLN A 11 10.64 23.84 -17.85
N ALA A 12 9.65 22.97 -17.61
CA ALA A 12 8.28 23.40 -17.32
C ALA A 12 8.18 24.14 -15.99
N CYS A 13 8.83 23.64 -14.94
CA CYS A 13 8.89 24.30 -13.63
C CYS A 13 9.58 25.67 -13.73
N LEU A 14 10.72 25.74 -14.44
CA LEU A 14 11.47 26.98 -14.62
C LEU A 14 10.66 28.04 -15.38
N ALA A 15 9.96 27.64 -16.45
CA ALA A 15 9.11 28.54 -17.23
C ALA A 15 7.90 29.04 -16.41
N SER A 16 7.27 28.17 -15.62
CA SER A 16 6.16 28.55 -14.73
C SER A 16 6.62 29.51 -13.63
N ALA A 17 7.76 29.22 -12.99
CA ALA A 17 8.34 30.07 -11.96
C ALA A 17 8.74 31.45 -12.52
N PHE A 18 9.34 31.50 -13.71
CA PHE A 18 9.71 32.77 -14.36
C PHE A 18 8.49 33.63 -14.68
N ARG A 19 7.41 33.04 -15.21
CA ARG A 19 6.14 33.75 -15.48
C ARG A 19 5.51 34.28 -14.19
N THR A 20 5.50 33.46 -13.14
CA THR A 20 4.96 33.86 -11.83
C THR A 20 5.76 35.02 -11.25
N ALA A 21 7.09 34.97 -11.33
CA ALA A 21 7.96 36.04 -10.89
C ALA A 21 7.74 37.34 -11.70
N LEU A 22 7.70 37.26 -13.03
CA LEU A 22 7.46 38.40 -13.91
C LEU A 22 6.12 39.08 -13.57
N ALA A 23 5.08 38.28 -13.39
CA ALA A 23 3.75 38.77 -13.05
C ALA A 23 3.72 39.42 -11.64
N CYS A 24 4.40 38.84 -10.66
CA CYS A 24 4.58 39.45 -9.33
C CYS A 24 5.35 40.78 -9.41
N THR A 25 6.38 40.88 -10.25
CA THR A 25 7.12 42.12 -10.47
C THR A 25 6.22 43.21 -11.09
N ILE A 26 5.32 42.85 -12.01
CA ILE A 26 4.34 43.80 -12.57
C ILE A 26 3.42 44.35 -11.47
N VAL A 27 2.84 43.46 -10.65
CA VAL A 27 1.97 43.87 -9.53
C VAL A 27 2.73 44.72 -8.50
N GLY A 28 3.97 44.34 -8.16
CA GLY A 28 4.84 45.07 -7.25
C GLY A 28 5.19 46.47 -7.74
N SER A 29 5.59 46.59 -9.01
CA SER A 29 5.89 47.88 -9.64
C SER A 29 4.66 48.79 -9.69
N VAL A 30 3.47 48.26 -10.04
CA VAL A 30 2.24 49.06 -10.07
C VAL A 30 1.82 49.53 -8.66
N THR A 31 2.03 48.70 -7.64
CA THR A 31 1.63 49.03 -6.25
C THR A 31 2.63 49.91 -5.50
N LEU A 32 3.90 49.96 -5.94
CA LEU A 32 4.95 50.79 -5.34
C LEU A 32 5.25 52.06 -6.15
N LEU A 33 5.28 51.98 -7.48
CA LEU A 33 5.68 53.05 -8.39
C LEU A 33 4.51 53.64 -9.20
N GLY A 34 3.29 53.12 -9.02
CA GLY A 34 2.12 53.60 -9.75
C GLY A 34 1.68 55.01 -9.35
N PRO A 35 0.94 55.73 -10.21
CA PRO A 35 0.39 57.04 -9.89
C PRO A 35 -0.59 56.99 -8.69
N PRO A 36 -0.73 58.08 -7.92
CA PRO A 36 -1.50 58.10 -6.66
C PRO A 36 -2.98 57.70 -6.84
N SER A 37 -3.58 57.97 -7.99
CA SER A 37 -4.94 57.55 -8.34
C SER A 37 -5.10 56.02 -8.45
N ILE A 38 -4.03 55.31 -8.86
CA ILE A 38 -4.01 53.85 -8.93
C ILE A 38 -3.67 53.26 -7.56
N GLN A 39 -2.76 53.88 -6.80
CA GLN A 39 -2.40 53.41 -5.46
C GLN A 39 -3.57 53.49 -4.47
N THR A 40 -4.42 54.51 -4.58
CA THR A 40 -5.63 54.67 -3.76
C THR A 40 -6.74 53.68 -4.11
N LEU A 41 -6.75 53.16 -5.34
CA LEU A 41 -7.70 52.15 -5.80
C LEU A 41 -7.26 50.72 -5.41
N ILE A 42 -5.95 50.48 -5.25
CA ILE A 42 -5.37 49.16 -4.97
C ILE A 42 -4.94 49.10 -3.51
N THR A 43 -5.91 48.93 -2.62
CA THR A 43 -5.66 48.85 -1.17
C THR A 43 -5.24 47.46 -0.69
N PHE A 44 -5.40 46.41 -1.52
CA PHE A 44 -5.11 45.02 -1.15
C PHE A 44 -4.09 44.36 -2.10
N PRO A 45 -2.82 44.84 -2.12
CA PRO A 45 -1.78 44.30 -3.00
C PRO A 45 -1.53 42.80 -2.76
N ALA A 46 -1.59 42.35 -1.49
CA ALA A 46 -1.48 40.94 -1.10
C ALA A 46 -2.45 40.03 -1.86
N PHE A 47 -3.69 40.49 -2.10
CA PHE A 47 -4.71 39.70 -2.77
C PHE A 47 -4.55 39.67 -4.31
N SER A 48 -3.99 40.73 -4.89
CA SER A 48 -3.58 40.76 -6.30
C SER A 48 -2.56 39.66 -6.59
N TYR A 49 -1.61 39.45 -5.69
CA TYR A 49 -0.63 38.36 -5.83
C TYR A 49 -1.26 36.98 -5.65
N VAL A 50 -2.16 36.79 -4.67
CA VAL A 50 -2.86 35.49 -4.48
C VAL A 50 -3.67 35.12 -5.73
N SER A 51 -4.37 36.08 -6.32
CA SER A 51 -5.18 35.86 -7.54
C SER A 51 -4.31 35.41 -8.71
N LEU A 52 -3.15 36.06 -8.89
CA LEU A 52 -2.18 35.74 -9.92
C LEU A 52 -1.52 34.37 -9.70
N VAL A 53 -1.16 34.04 -8.48
CA VAL A 53 -0.58 32.75 -8.07
C VAL A 53 -1.56 31.62 -8.37
N LEU A 54 -2.85 31.81 -8.04
CA LEU A 54 -3.89 30.83 -8.34
C LEU A 54 -4.11 30.62 -9.85
N ILE A 55 -3.86 31.65 -10.67
CA ILE A 55 -4.01 31.61 -12.13
C ILE A 55 -2.80 30.96 -12.83
N ILE A 56 -1.57 31.32 -12.44
CA ILE A 56 -0.35 30.95 -13.20
C ILE A 56 0.22 29.58 -12.81
N ILE A 57 0.13 29.20 -11.54
CA ILE A 57 0.85 28.03 -10.99
C ILE A 57 0.33 26.69 -11.52
N ASN A 58 -0.88 26.64 -12.08
CA ASN A 58 -1.50 25.41 -12.59
C ASN A 58 -0.94 24.96 -13.97
N ASP A 59 0.33 25.23 -14.27
CA ASP A 59 0.98 24.98 -15.58
C ASP A 59 0.16 25.54 -16.75
N ALA A 60 -0.44 26.72 -16.56
CA ALA A 60 -1.47 27.21 -17.47
C ALA A 60 -0.89 27.51 -18.87
N THR A 61 -1.49 26.88 -19.89
CA THR A 61 -1.29 27.31 -21.28
C THR A 61 -1.96 28.66 -21.50
N PHE A 62 -1.68 29.32 -22.63
CA PHE A 62 -2.33 30.60 -22.95
C PHE A 62 -3.86 30.49 -22.93
N GLY A 63 -4.41 29.38 -23.44
CA GLY A 63 -5.86 29.12 -23.43
C GLY A 63 -6.43 28.88 -22.03
N ASP A 64 -5.71 28.17 -21.17
CA ASP A 64 -6.15 27.94 -19.78
C ASP A 64 -6.15 29.24 -18.97
N THR A 65 -5.20 30.13 -19.23
CA THR A 65 -5.12 31.41 -18.53
C THR A 65 -6.21 32.36 -18.99
N PHE A 66 -6.51 32.43 -20.28
CA PHE A 66 -7.64 33.23 -20.76
C PHE A 66 -8.95 32.77 -20.13
N ARG A 67 -9.16 31.45 -20.05
CA ARG A 67 -10.29 30.86 -19.31
C ARG A 67 -10.25 31.23 -17.83
N ALA A 68 -9.09 31.16 -17.19
CA ALA A 68 -8.91 31.54 -15.79
C ALA A 68 -9.20 33.02 -15.53
N CYS A 69 -8.86 33.91 -16.46
CA CYS A 69 -9.16 35.34 -16.39
C CYS A 69 -10.68 35.59 -16.47
N TRP A 70 -11.36 34.91 -17.39
CA TRP A 70 -12.83 34.94 -17.46
C TRP A 70 -13.48 34.42 -16.17
N LEU A 71 -12.93 33.32 -15.62
CA LEU A 71 -13.37 32.75 -14.36
C LEU A 71 -13.12 33.66 -13.16
N ALA A 72 -12.03 34.43 -13.15
CA ALA A 72 -11.74 35.42 -12.12
C ALA A 72 -12.72 36.60 -12.18
N LEU A 73 -13.09 37.06 -13.38
CA LEU A 73 -14.12 38.08 -13.57
C LEU A 73 -15.51 37.57 -13.18
N TYR A 74 -15.81 36.31 -13.49
CA TYR A 74 -17.03 35.66 -13.00
C TYR A 74 -17.04 35.58 -11.46
N ALA A 75 -15.91 35.20 -10.85
CA ALA A 75 -15.76 35.10 -9.40
C ALA A 75 -15.95 36.44 -8.67
N THR A 76 -15.43 37.53 -9.25
CA THR A 76 -15.58 38.89 -8.69
C THR A 76 -17.04 39.32 -8.73
N ILE A 77 -17.76 39.06 -9.82
CA ILE A 77 -19.19 39.35 -9.91
C ILE A 77 -19.97 38.53 -8.87
N GLN A 78 -19.63 37.24 -8.73
CA GLN A 78 -20.29 36.33 -7.80
C GLN A 78 -20.06 36.71 -6.32
N ALA A 79 -18.90 37.25 -5.95
CA ALA A 79 -18.58 37.67 -4.59
C ALA A 79 -19.04 39.11 -4.26
N ILE A 80 -18.70 40.06 -5.13
CA ILE A 80 -18.72 41.49 -4.79
C ILE A 80 -20.14 42.07 -4.89
N GLY A 81 -20.93 41.64 -5.87
CA GLY A 81 -22.32 42.10 -6.01
C GLY A 81 -23.16 41.83 -4.76
N PRO A 82 -23.24 40.56 -4.30
CA PRO A 82 -23.94 40.21 -3.05
C PRO A 82 -23.31 40.86 -1.79
N ALA A 83 -21.99 40.98 -1.74
CA ALA A 83 -21.30 41.60 -0.61
C ALA A 83 -21.57 43.13 -0.50
N MET A 84 -21.72 43.82 -1.63
CA MET A 84 -22.09 45.25 -1.64
C MET A 84 -23.52 45.45 -1.12
N LEU A 85 -24.46 44.61 -1.56
CA LEU A 85 -25.86 44.70 -1.14
C LEU A 85 -26.01 44.44 0.36
N THR A 86 -25.34 43.42 0.88
CA THR A 86 -25.35 43.07 2.31
C THR A 86 -24.68 44.14 3.18
N LEU A 87 -23.52 44.67 2.79
CA LEU A 87 -22.85 45.75 3.53
C LEU A 87 -23.64 47.06 3.48
N TRP A 88 -24.36 47.33 2.39
CA TRP A 88 -25.25 48.48 2.28
C TRP A 88 -26.45 48.39 3.24
N VAL A 89 -27.06 47.21 3.36
CA VAL A 89 -28.21 46.96 4.25
C VAL A 89 -27.81 46.91 5.72
N VAL A 90 -26.75 46.18 6.07
CA VAL A 90 -26.36 45.94 7.47
C VAL A 90 -25.54 47.09 8.06
N HIS A 91 -24.90 47.90 7.21
CA HIS A 91 -23.89 48.91 7.56
C HIS A 91 -22.66 48.32 8.30
N PRO A 92 -21.41 48.61 7.86
CA PRO A 92 -20.20 48.05 8.47
C PRO A 92 -20.06 48.28 9.98
N ALA A 93 -20.62 49.38 10.49
CA ALA A 93 -20.58 49.75 11.91
C ALA A 93 -21.43 48.84 12.83
N ARG A 94 -22.37 48.05 12.30
CA ARG A 94 -23.22 47.14 13.08
C ARG A 94 -22.72 45.69 13.06
N LEU A 95 -21.61 45.42 12.38
CA LEU A 95 -21.01 44.09 12.34
C LEU A 95 -20.33 43.78 13.68
N SER A 96 -20.83 42.76 14.37
CA SER A 96 -20.16 42.06 15.46
C SER A 96 -19.33 40.87 14.93
N ASN A 97 -18.43 40.31 15.75
CA ASN A 97 -17.67 39.09 15.41
C ASN A 97 -18.59 37.95 14.91
N ALA A 98 -19.71 37.73 15.59
CA ALA A 98 -20.67 36.68 15.27
C ALA A 98 -21.41 36.95 13.95
N THR A 99 -21.90 38.18 13.75
CA THR A 99 -22.62 38.53 12.52
C THR A 99 -21.71 38.52 11.30
N THR A 100 -20.44 38.88 11.45
CA THR A 100 -19.43 38.80 10.37
C THR A 100 -19.17 37.34 9.99
N ALA A 101 -19.01 36.45 10.97
CA ALA A 101 -18.83 35.02 10.71
C ALA A 101 -20.04 34.39 10.01
N VAL A 102 -21.26 34.75 10.43
CA VAL A 102 -22.51 34.28 9.80
C VAL A 102 -22.63 34.81 8.37
N ALA A 103 -22.34 36.09 8.13
CA ALA A 103 -22.37 36.67 6.78
C ALA A 103 -21.38 35.98 5.83
N VAL A 104 -20.17 35.68 6.30
CA VAL A 104 -19.17 34.92 5.54
C VAL A 104 -19.64 33.48 5.26
N ALA A 105 -20.22 32.80 6.25
CA ALA A 105 -20.74 31.45 6.08
C ALA A 105 -21.85 31.40 5.02
N VAL A 106 -22.83 32.30 5.10
CA VAL A 106 -23.95 32.38 4.13
C VAL A 106 -23.44 32.70 2.74
N ALA A 107 -22.55 33.69 2.60
CA ALA A 107 -21.96 34.02 1.31
C ALA A 107 -21.16 32.86 0.71
N ALA A 108 -20.40 32.13 1.55
CA ALA A 108 -19.67 30.94 1.12
C ALA A 108 -20.58 29.80 0.66
N PHE A 109 -21.72 29.60 1.34
CA PHE A 109 -22.72 28.61 0.94
C PHE A 109 -23.25 28.89 -0.47
N VAL A 110 -23.61 30.15 -0.75
CA VAL A 110 -24.11 30.58 -2.07
C VAL A 110 -23.06 30.37 -3.17
N VAL A 111 -21.78 30.61 -2.88
CA VAL A 111 -20.69 30.41 -3.85
C VAL A 111 -20.43 28.93 -4.13
N VAL A 112 -20.53 28.07 -3.11
CA VAL A 112 -20.16 26.66 -3.22
C VAL A 112 -21.29 25.80 -3.79
N LEU A 113 -22.55 26.13 -3.50
CA LEU A 113 -23.75 25.35 -3.85
C LEU A 113 -23.86 24.89 -5.32
N PRO A 114 -23.52 25.68 -6.36
CA PRO A 114 -23.65 25.25 -7.75
C PRO A 114 -22.66 24.13 -8.09
N SER A 115 -23.15 22.90 -8.28
CA SER A 115 -22.33 21.69 -8.42
C SER A 115 -21.99 21.32 -9.88
N ASP A 116 -20.69 21.28 -10.17
CA ASP A 116 -20.00 20.36 -11.09
C ASP A 116 -20.20 20.37 -12.62
N ARG A 117 -20.91 21.32 -13.23
CA ARG A 117 -20.72 21.59 -14.68
C ARG A 117 -20.59 23.05 -15.10
N SER A 118 -20.99 24.02 -14.27
CA SER A 118 -21.02 25.44 -14.65
C SER A 118 -19.91 26.30 -14.05
N THR A 119 -19.37 25.98 -12.86
CA THR A 119 -18.40 26.85 -12.17
C THR A 119 -17.09 26.11 -11.86
N HIS A 120 -15.98 26.64 -12.36
CA HIS A 120 -14.65 26.05 -12.18
C HIS A 120 -14.12 26.27 -10.75
N LEU A 121 -13.36 25.31 -10.21
CA LEU A 121 -12.81 25.36 -8.84
C LEU A 121 -12.03 26.65 -8.55
N LEU A 122 -11.29 27.14 -9.55
CA LEU A 122 -10.53 28.40 -9.47
C LEU A 122 -11.41 29.61 -9.15
N ALA A 123 -12.59 29.72 -9.80
CA ALA A 123 -13.51 30.82 -9.57
C ALA A 123 -14.05 30.82 -8.14
N LYS A 124 -14.38 29.63 -7.61
CA LYS A 124 -14.83 29.47 -6.23
C LYS A 124 -13.76 29.92 -5.23
N ARG A 125 -12.49 29.52 -5.41
CA ARG A 125 -11.38 29.94 -4.52
C ARG A 125 -11.17 31.45 -4.49
N ILE A 126 -11.21 32.10 -5.65
CA ILE A 126 -11.05 33.56 -5.76
C ILE A 126 -12.24 34.27 -5.08
N SER A 127 -13.47 33.83 -5.39
CA SER A 127 -14.71 34.40 -4.83
C SER A 127 -14.77 34.26 -3.30
N LEU A 128 -14.41 33.09 -2.76
CA LEU A 128 -14.35 32.85 -1.32
C LEU A 128 -13.29 33.69 -0.62
N GLY A 129 -12.10 33.83 -1.22
CA GLY A 129 -11.05 34.70 -0.70
C GLY A 129 -11.48 36.17 -0.66
N GLN A 130 -12.24 36.61 -1.68
CA GLN A 130 -12.80 37.96 -1.71
C GLN A 130 -13.82 38.17 -0.61
N ILE A 131 -14.73 37.22 -0.40
CA ILE A 131 -15.76 37.28 0.65
C ILE A 131 -15.10 37.44 2.03
N VAL A 132 -14.11 36.62 2.37
CA VAL A 132 -13.42 36.70 3.66
C VAL A 132 -12.80 38.08 3.86
N LEU A 133 -12.11 38.61 2.85
CA LEU A 133 -11.51 39.94 2.94
C LEU A 133 -12.57 41.03 3.11
N VAL A 134 -13.60 41.07 2.25
CA VAL A 134 -14.63 42.12 2.29
C VAL A 134 -15.30 42.24 3.66
N TYR A 135 -15.71 41.13 4.26
CA TYR A 135 -16.43 41.17 5.54
C TYR A 135 -15.50 41.39 6.74
N VAL A 136 -14.32 40.75 6.76
CA VAL A 136 -13.40 40.90 7.91
C VAL A 136 -12.76 42.28 7.94
N THR A 137 -12.29 42.82 6.81
CA THR A 137 -11.70 44.18 6.81
C THR A 137 -12.76 45.26 6.92
N GLY A 138 -14.00 44.98 6.50
CA GLY A 138 -15.17 45.82 6.81
C GLY A 138 -15.43 45.91 8.31
N TYR A 139 -15.36 44.78 9.02
CA TYR A 139 -15.48 44.74 10.48
C TYR A 139 -14.29 45.42 11.19
N ALA A 140 -13.05 45.10 10.82
CA ALA A 140 -11.85 45.60 11.49
C ALA A 140 -11.73 47.14 11.42
N ASN A 141 -12.11 47.73 10.29
CA ASN A 141 -12.01 49.18 10.06
C ASN A 141 -13.29 49.96 10.45
N GLY A 142 -14.40 49.28 10.74
CA GLY A 142 -15.64 49.88 11.27
C GLY A 142 -16.19 51.06 10.46
N VAL A 143 -16.45 52.18 11.14
CA VAL A 143 -17.09 53.41 10.60
C VAL A 143 -16.30 54.05 9.44
N HIS A 144 -15.00 53.81 9.36
CA HIS A 144 -14.14 54.38 8.31
C HIS A 144 -14.26 53.66 6.95
N THR A 145 -15.08 52.61 6.85
CA THR A 145 -15.27 51.87 5.60
C THR A 145 -16.51 52.33 4.85
N ASN A 146 -16.30 52.85 3.64
CA ASN A 146 -17.40 53.13 2.73
C ASN A 146 -17.96 51.80 2.15
N PRO A 147 -19.26 51.49 2.32
CA PRO A 147 -19.86 50.20 1.95
C PRO A 147 -19.68 49.84 0.46
N LEU A 148 -19.57 50.83 -0.42
CA LEU A 148 -19.45 50.64 -1.86
C LEU A 148 -17.99 50.65 -2.34
N MET A 149 -17.19 51.60 -1.84
CA MET A 149 -15.80 51.74 -2.30
C MET A 149 -14.89 50.63 -1.79
N HIS A 150 -15.20 50.03 -0.65
CA HIS A 150 -14.38 48.99 -0.04
C HIS A 150 -14.36 47.68 -0.88
N PRO A 151 -15.50 47.09 -1.27
CA PRO A 151 -15.52 45.96 -2.20
C PRO A 151 -14.98 46.31 -3.60
N LEU A 152 -15.18 47.54 -4.07
CA LEU A 152 -14.70 47.99 -5.38
C LEU A 152 -13.16 48.04 -5.46
N ARG A 153 -12.49 48.46 -4.38
CA ARG A 153 -11.01 48.41 -4.26
C ARG A 153 -10.47 46.98 -4.31
N LEU A 154 -11.23 46.02 -3.79
CA LEU A 154 -10.88 44.60 -3.88
C LEU A 154 -11.06 44.07 -5.31
N ALA A 155 -12.13 44.49 -6.01
CA ALA A 155 -12.33 44.20 -7.44
C ALA A 155 -11.16 44.72 -8.29
N ALA A 156 -10.73 45.96 -8.05
CA ALA A 156 -9.61 46.58 -8.74
C ALA A 156 -8.29 45.83 -8.46
N SER A 157 -8.08 45.38 -7.22
CA SER A 157 -6.91 44.58 -6.85
C SER A 157 -6.88 43.22 -7.57
N THR A 158 -8.03 42.56 -7.76
CA THR A 158 -8.11 41.34 -8.57
C THR A 158 -7.93 41.58 -10.06
N ALA A 159 -8.46 42.69 -10.59
CA ALA A 159 -8.28 43.06 -11.99
C ALA A 159 -6.81 43.28 -12.32
N LEU A 160 -6.03 43.90 -11.42
CA LEU A 160 -4.59 44.04 -11.57
C LEU A 160 -3.89 42.67 -11.66
N GLY A 161 -4.23 41.72 -10.79
CA GLY A 161 -3.68 40.37 -10.82
C GLY A 161 -3.98 39.61 -12.12
N VAL A 162 -5.20 39.77 -12.65
CA VAL A 162 -5.63 39.19 -13.94
C VAL A 162 -4.83 39.80 -15.10
N ILE A 163 -4.73 41.12 -15.18
CA ILE A 163 -3.98 41.82 -16.24
C ILE A 163 -2.49 41.45 -16.20
N ALA A 164 -1.88 41.43 -15.01
CA ALA A 164 -0.49 41.04 -14.83
C ALA A 164 -0.25 39.58 -15.26
N SER A 165 -1.21 38.67 -15.02
CA SER A 165 -1.10 37.27 -15.46
C SER A 165 -1.13 37.13 -16.99
N LEU A 166 -2.00 37.87 -17.68
CA LEU A 166 -2.07 37.86 -19.15
C LEU A 166 -0.78 38.41 -19.78
N LEU A 167 -0.25 39.50 -19.24
CA LEU A 167 1.00 40.11 -19.72
C LEU A 167 2.20 39.19 -19.52
N ALA A 168 2.29 38.50 -18.38
CA ALA A 168 3.41 37.62 -18.08
C ALA A 168 3.44 36.34 -18.94
N LEU A 169 2.32 35.93 -19.54
CA LEU A 169 2.24 34.74 -20.40
C LEU A 169 2.65 34.97 -21.85
N LEU A 170 2.77 36.23 -22.26
CA LEU A 170 3.30 36.58 -23.58
C LEU A 170 4.81 36.29 -23.69
N LEU A 171 5.49 36.03 -22.57
CA LEU A 171 6.93 35.81 -22.47
C LEU A 171 7.26 34.54 -21.65
N PRO A 172 8.10 33.60 -22.13
CA PRO A 172 8.51 33.36 -23.52
C PRO A 172 7.41 32.57 -24.29
N TYR A 173 7.13 33.00 -25.53
CA TYR A 173 6.18 32.53 -26.56
C TYR A 173 4.99 31.62 -26.12
N PRO A 174 3.73 31.98 -26.44
CA PRO A 174 2.56 31.22 -25.98
C PRO A 174 2.55 29.80 -26.56
N ARG A 175 2.44 28.79 -25.68
CA ARG A 175 2.12 27.42 -26.08
C ARG A 175 0.60 27.28 -26.17
N LEU A 176 0.10 26.93 -27.36
CA LEU A 176 -1.32 26.67 -27.59
C LEU A 176 -1.71 25.28 -27.07
N ALA A 177 -2.81 25.18 -26.31
CA ALA A 177 -3.34 23.92 -25.78
C ALA A 177 -3.63 22.90 -26.90
N THR A 178 -4.10 23.37 -28.06
CA THR A 178 -4.39 22.56 -29.25
C THR A 178 -3.14 21.88 -29.82
N TYR A 179 -2.00 22.57 -29.82
CA TYR A 179 -0.72 22.01 -30.26
C TYR A 179 -0.25 20.89 -29.32
N GLU A 180 -0.42 21.08 -28.01
CA GLU A 180 -0.01 20.09 -27.01
C GLU A 180 -0.91 18.84 -27.01
N VAL A 181 -2.22 19.01 -27.21
CA VAL A 181 -3.15 17.88 -27.42
C VAL A 181 -2.78 17.10 -28.68
N LYS A 182 -2.49 17.78 -29.80
CA LYS A 182 -2.04 17.13 -31.06
C LYS A 182 -0.71 16.39 -30.89
N ARG A 183 0.23 16.96 -30.13
CA ARG A 183 1.52 16.33 -29.79
C ARG A 183 1.32 15.09 -28.91
N ASN A 184 0.54 15.21 -27.82
CA ASN A 184 0.26 14.11 -26.90
C ASN A 184 -0.48 12.97 -27.59
N TYR A 185 -1.42 13.30 -28.49
CA TYR A 185 -2.10 12.33 -29.35
C TYR A 185 -1.11 11.57 -30.24
N LYS A 186 -0.19 12.27 -30.91
CA LYS A 186 0.85 11.65 -31.75
C LYS A 186 1.77 10.72 -30.94
N VAL A 187 2.10 11.10 -29.70
CA VAL A 187 2.90 10.28 -28.77
C VAL A 187 2.12 9.06 -28.30
N LEU A 188 0.86 9.23 -27.88
CA LEU A 188 -0.03 8.15 -27.45
C LEU A 188 -0.16 7.08 -28.54
N ARG A 189 -0.43 7.53 -29.77
CA ARG A 189 -0.53 6.66 -30.93
C ARG A 189 0.77 5.89 -31.20
N LYS A 190 1.92 6.57 -31.19
CA LYS A 190 3.23 5.92 -31.37
C LYS A 190 3.52 4.90 -30.27
N SER A 191 3.06 5.16 -29.05
CA SER A 191 3.18 4.26 -27.92
C SER A 191 2.34 2.99 -28.07
N MET A 192 1.09 3.12 -28.53
CA MET A 192 0.21 1.97 -28.79
C MET A 192 0.77 1.08 -29.90
N LEU A 193 1.23 1.68 -31.00
CA LEU A 193 1.85 0.94 -32.09
C LEU A 193 3.08 0.16 -31.62
N LYS A 194 3.99 0.80 -30.88
CA LYS A 194 5.17 0.12 -30.32
C LYS A 194 4.82 -1.02 -29.37
N ARG A 195 3.77 -0.85 -28.55
CA ARG A 195 3.28 -1.90 -27.65
C ARG A 195 2.82 -3.12 -28.45
N MET A 196 2.04 -2.90 -29.51
CA MET A 196 1.60 -3.96 -30.42
C MET A 196 2.78 -4.69 -31.10
N GLN A 197 3.76 -3.95 -31.63
CA GLN A 197 4.95 -4.52 -32.25
C GLN A 197 5.74 -5.41 -31.28
N VAL A 198 5.90 -4.98 -30.02
CA VAL A 198 6.57 -5.77 -29.00
C VAL A 198 5.78 -7.05 -28.69
N LEU A 199 4.45 -6.99 -28.61
CA LEU A 199 3.61 -8.16 -28.32
C LEU A 199 3.64 -9.20 -29.46
N ILE A 200 3.56 -8.75 -30.72
CA ILE A 200 3.65 -9.64 -31.89
C ILE A 200 5.05 -10.26 -31.98
N LYS A 201 6.09 -9.45 -31.75
CA LYS A 201 7.49 -9.92 -31.78
C LYS A 201 7.76 -11.02 -30.76
N VAL A 202 7.16 -10.98 -29.57
CA VAL A 202 7.33 -12.03 -28.53
C VAL A 202 6.84 -13.41 -29.00
N ILE A 203 5.86 -13.47 -29.89
CA ILE A 203 5.30 -14.75 -30.39
C ILE A 203 6.03 -15.26 -31.64
N CYS A 204 6.56 -14.36 -32.47
CA CYS A 204 7.17 -14.73 -33.76
C CYS A 204 8.65 -15.15 -33.67
N GLU A 205 9.32 -14.99 -32.53
CA GLU A 205 10.78 -15.12 -32.41
C GLU A 205 11.16 -16.48 -31.79
N ASP A 206 12.02 -17.22 -32.50
CA ASP A 206 12.24 -18.66 -32.28
C ASP A 206 13.12 -19.02 -31.07
N ASP A 207 13.85 -18.05 -30.50
CA ASP A 207 14.97 -18.27 -29.54
C ASP A 207 14.87 -17.38 -28.27
N ILE A 208 13.67 -17.03 -27.79
CA ILE A 208 13.53 -16.17 -26.60
C ILE A 208 13.51 -16.99 -25.30
N ASN A 209 14.52 -16.82 -24.45
CA ASN A 209 14.52 -17.28 -23.06
C ASN A 209 13.33 -16.70 -22.26
N PHE A 210 12.74 -17.45 -21.32
CA PHE A 210 11.61 -17.00 -20.47
C PHE A 210 11.86 -15.64 -19.77
N ALA A 211 13.09 -15.40 -19.33
CA ALA A 211 13.50 -14.13 -18.72
C ALA A 211 13.45 -12.94 -19.70
N SER A 212 13.81 -13.14 -20.98
CA SER A 212 13.74 -12.11 -22.02
C SER A 212 12.30 -11.83 -22.47
N ALA A 213 11.44 -12.85 -22.54
CA ALA A 213 10.01 -12.68 -22.83
C ALA A 213 9.32 -11.87 -21.70
N HIS A 214 9.57 -12.22 -20.44
CA HIS A 214 9.03 -11.48 -19.30
C HIS A 214 9.58 -10.04 -19.24
N ALA A 215 10.84 -9.81 -19.63
CA ALA A 215 11.41 -8.46 -19.75
C ALA A 215 10.73 -7.63 -20.85
N LEU A 216 10.40 -8.23 -22.00
CA LEU A 216 9.68 -7.58 -23.10
C LEU A 216 8.22 -7.27 -22.74
N VAL A 217 7.52 -8.19 -22.06
CA VAL A 217 6.17 -7.95 -21.52
C VAL A 217 6.20 -6.85 -20.44
N THR A 218 7.22 -6.85 -19.58
CA THR A 218 7.42 -5.77 -18.59
C THR A 218 7.71 -4.42 -19.27
N HIS A 219 8.45 -4.44 -20.38
CA HIS A 219 8.66 -3.25 -21.21
C HIS A 219 7.35 -2.77 -21.85
N ALA A 220 6.46 -3.67 -22.28
CA ALA A 220 5.11 -3.36 -22.75
C ALA A 220 4.25 -2.66 -21.67
N LYS A 221 4.29 -3.12 -20.41
CA LYS A 221 3.61 -2.51 -19.26
C LYS A 221 4.04 -1.05 -19.00
N SER A 222 5.30 -0.71 -19.27
CA SER A 222 5.81 0.66 -19.11
C SER A 222 5.09 1.68 -20.02
N PHE A 223 4.60 1.23 -21.18
CA PHE A 223 3.81 2.06 -22.09
C PHE A 223 2.39 2.33 -21.57
N VAL A 224 1.77 1.38 -20.85
CA VAL A 224 0.41 1.51 -20.29
C VAL A 224 0.31 2.65 -19.27
N THR A 225 1.29 2.74 -18.37
CA THR A 225 1.37 3.81 -17.36
C THR A 225 1.55 5.19 -18.00
N THR A 226 2.20 5.24 -19.16
CA THR A 226 2.40 6.47 -19.93
C THR A 226 1.15 6.83 -20.73
N GLN A 227 0.46 5.84 -21.29
CA GLN A 227 -0.79 5.98 -22.04
C GLN A 227 -1.93 6.52 -21.18
N THR A 228 -2.13 5.98 -19.98
CA THR A 228 -3.16 6.45 -19.03
C THR A 228 -2.98 7.92 -18.65
N LYS A 229 -1.74 8.34 -18.35
CA LYS A 229 -1.40 9.76 -18.07
C LYS A 229 -1.63 10.67 -19.28
N LEU A 230 -1.23 10.21 -20.48
CA LEU A 230 -1.47 10.95 -21.72
C LEU A 230 -2.97 11.07 -22.04
N PHE A 231 -3.75 10.02 -21.79
CA PHE A 231 -5.19 9.99 -22.00
C PHE A 231 -5.91 10.98 -21.08
N GLN A 232 -5.60 10.97 -19.77
CA GLN A 232 -6.12 11.97 -18.82
C GLN A 232 -5.71 13.40 -19.20
N ALA A 233 -4.48 13.61 -19.68
CA ALA A 233 -4.02 14.92 -20.13
C ALA A 233 -4.75 15.41 -21.39
N ILE A 234 -5.15 14.51 -22.29
CA ILE A 234 -5.94 14.84 -23.49
C ILE A 234 -7.40 15.16 -23.12
N VAL A 235 -8.03 14.33 -22.28
CA VAL A 235 -9.43 14.51 -21.84
C VAL A 235 -9.61 15.81 -21.05
N SER A 236 -8.70 16.11 -20.12
CA SER A 236 -8.77 17.34 -19.31
C SER A 236 -8.67 18.63 -20.13
N ARG A 237 -8.04 18.58 -21.31
CA ARG A 237 -7.79 19.72 -22.19
C ARG A 237 -8.75 19.82 -23.39
N GLN A 238 -9.65 18.86 -23.57
CA GLN A 238 -10.60 18.78 -24.69
C GLN A 238 -11.88 19.61 -24.53
N VAL A 239 -12.04 20.38 -23.45
CA VAL A 239 -13.29 21.11 -23.13
C VAL A 239 -13.61 22.24 -24.13
N PHE A 240 -12.68 22.62 -25.01
CA PHE A 240 -12.99 23.51 -26.14
C PHE A 240 -13.73 22.75 -27.24
N ARG A 241 -15.02 23.06 -27.42
CA ARG A 241 -15.85 22.69 -28.58
C ARG A 241 -15.36 23.34 -29.89
N LEU A 242 -14.10 23.14 -30.26
CA LEU A 242 -13.60 23.47 -31.60
C LEU A 242 -13.12 22.19 -32.30
N HIS A 243 -14.03 21.61 -33.10
CA HIS A 243 -13.81 20.94 -34.39
C HIS A 243 -12.74 19.83 -34.53
N CYS A 244 -12.11 19.35 -33.46
CA CYS A 244 -11.16 18.23 -33.53
C CYS A 244 -11.72 17.02 -32.78
N TRP A 245 -12.72 16.37 -33.38
CA TRP A 245 -13.27 15.10 -32.89
C TRP A 245 -12.26 13.97 -33.19
N VAL A 246 -11.36 13.73 -32.25
CA VAL A 246 -10.49 12.56 -32.25
C VAL A 246 -11.37 11.32 -31.96
N PRO A 247 -11.26 10.20 -32.69
CA PRO A 247 -12.04 8.98 -32.44
C PRO A 247 -11.60 8.29 -31.12
N MET A 248 -11.96 8.86 -29.97
CA MET A 248 -11.54 8.39 -28.66
C MET A 248 -12.03 6.96 -28.36
N LYS A 249 -13.25 6.64 -28.82
CA LYS A 249 -13.84 5.29 -28.69
C LYS A 249 -13.03 4.22 -29.42
N ARG A 250 -12.54 4.51 -30.64
CA ARG A 250 -11.70 3.56 -31.40
C ARG A 250 -10.38 3.25 -30.71
N LEU A 251 -9.76 4.26 -30.08
CA LEU A 251 -8.50 4.09 -29.34
C LEU A 251 -8.69 3.29 -28.05
N GLN A 252 -9.83 3.45 -27.36
CA GLN A 252 -10.17 2.62 -26.21
C GLN A 252 -10.35 1.16 -26.60
N GLN A 253 -10.97 0.90 -27.76
CA GLN A 253 -11.17 -0.46 -28.26
C GLN A 253 -9.86 -1.14 -28.64
N ILE A 254 -8.96 -0.41 -29.32
CA ILE A 254 -7.58 -0.88 -29.59
C ILE A 254 -6.82 -1.17 -28.28
N ASP A 255 -6.91 -0.29 -27.28
CA ASP A 255 -6.26 -0.52 -25.99
C ASP A 255 -6.78 -1.76 -25.28
N THR A 256 -8.09 -2.00 -25.36
CA THR A 256 -8.74 -3.18 -24.76
C THR A 256 -8.22 -4.47 -25.43
N ASN A 257 -8.22 -4.53 -26.76
CA ASN A 257 -7.70 -5.69 -27.50
C ASN A 257 -6.22 -5.97 -27.22
N LEU A 258 -5.39 -4.93 -27.09
CA LEU A 258 -3.97 -5.06 -26.72
C LEU A 258 -3.78 -5.57 -25.28
N ARG A 259 -4.70 -5.30 -24.36
CA ARG A 259 -4.69 -5.92 -23.02
C ARG A 259 -5.03 -7.40 -23.07
N GLY A 260 -5.98 -7.80 -23.92
CA GLY A 260 -6.28 -9.23 -24.15
C GLY A 260 -5.05 -10.01 -24.63
N MET A 261 -4.32 -9.46 -25.61
CA MET A 261 -3.04 -10.01 -26.05
C MET A 261 -1.99 -10.13 -24.92
N GLU A 262 -1.93 -9.15 -24.01
CA GLU A 262 -1.03 -9.19 -22.86
C GLU A 262 -1.45 -10.22 -21.80
N LEU A 263 -2.75 -10.39 -21.56
CA LEU A 263 -3.30 -11.41 -20.67
C LEU A 263 -2.94 -12.82 -21.16
N ALA A 264 -3.04 -13.07 -22.47
CA ALA A 264 -2.60 -14.31 -23.09
C ALA A 264 -1.14 -14.64 -22.74
N LEU A 265 -0.24 -13.68 -22.95
CA LEU A 265 1.21 -13.84 -22.71
C LEU A 265 1.60 -13.93 -21.24
N LYS A 266 0.79 -13.40 -20.31
CA LYS A 266 1.04 -13.50 -18.86
C LYS A 266 0.72 -14.91 -18.33
N SER A 267 -0.16 -15.64 -19.02
CA SER A 267 -0.66 -16.95 -18.57
C SER A 267 0.24 -18.14 -18.94
N THR A 268 1.31 -17.95 -19.72
CA THR A 268 2.22 -19.01 -20.17
C THR A 268 3.38 -19.23 -19.17
N ASN A 269 3.44 -20.43 -18.57
CA ASN A 269 4.48 -20.80 -17.58
C ASN A 269 5.75 -21.42 -18.21
N SER A 270 5.65 -21.94 -19.43
CA SER A 270 6.77 -22.36 -20.28
C SER A 270 6.43 -21.94 -21.71
N PHE A 271 7.41 -21.46 -22.47
CA PHE A 271 7.23 -21.24 -23.91
C PHE A 271 7.65 -22.52 -24.65
N PRO A 272 6.69 -23.30 -25.14
CA PRO A 272 6.91 -24.05 -26.36
C PRO A 272 5.68 -23.90 -27.25
N VAL A 273 5.72 -22.99 -28.24
CA VAL A 273 4.58 -22.87 -29.14
C VAL A 273 4.73 -23.88 -30.27
N ASN A 274 4.47 -25.16 -30.00
CA ASN A 274 4.48 -26.21 -31.03
C ASN A 274 3.64 -25.83 -32.27
N ILE A 275 2.61 -24.98 -32.10
CA ILE A 275 1.73 -24.54 -33.20
C ILE A 275 2.30 -23.38 -34.03
N VAL A 276 3.00 -22.41 -33.43
CA VAL A 276 3.55 -21.22 -34.13
C VAL A 276 4.96 -21.50 -34.66
N ILE A 277 5.73 -22.36 -33.98
CA ILE A 277 7.07 -22.78 -34.40
C ILE A 277 6.99 -23.64 -35.68
N LEU A 278 5.91 -24.40 -35.88
CA LEU A 278 5.75 -25.28 -37.05
C LEU A 278 5.07 -24.64 -38.28
N ASN A 279 4.46 -23.45 -38.19
CA ASN A 279 3.67 -22.86 -39.30
C ASN A 279 4.20 -21.48 -39.74
N GLU A 280 4.98 -21.43 -40.83
CA GLU A 280 5.48 -20.17 -41.42
C GLU A 280 4.35 -19.23 -41.88
N ASP A 281 3.22 -19.79 -42.33
CA ASP A 281 2.04 -19.04 -42.78
C ASP A 281 1.45 -18.14 -41.67
N LEU A 282 1.54 -18.57 -40.41
CA LEU A 282 1.03 -17.82 -39.26
C LEU A 282 1.91 -16.60 -38.92
N LYS A 283 3.25 -16.76 -39.03
CA LYS A 283 4.22 -15.66 -38.87
C LYS A 283 4.02 -14.60 -39.95
N HIS A 284 3.78 -15.04 -41.19
CA HIS A 284 3.45 -14.16 -42.31
C HIS A 284 2.11 -13.43 -42.11
N GLY A 285 1.07 -14.12 -41.62
CA GLY A 285 -0.24 -13.53 -41.31
C GLY A 285 -0.20 -12.44 -40.23
N LEU A 286 0.52 -12.69 -39.12
CA LEU A 286 0.70 -11.71 -38.03
C LEU A 286 1.53 -10.49 -38.46
N SER A 287 2.54 -10.69 -39.32
CA SER A 287 3.33 -9.60 -39.90
C SER A 287 2.48 -8.73 -40.84
N THR A 288 1.60 -9.35 -41.63
CA THR A 288 0.66 -8.64 -42.51
C THR A 288 -0.35 -7.81 -41.70
N LEU A 289 -0.85 -8.35 -40.57
CA LEU A 289 -1.72 -7.63 -39.64
C LEU A 289 -1.01 -6.41 -39.03
N GLU A 290 0.28 -6.54 -38.68
CA GLU A 290 1.10 -5.43 -38.19
C GLU A 290 1.16 -4.28 -39.20
N GLU A 291 1.46 -4.59 -40.46
CA GLU A 291 1.52 -3.61 -41.54
C GLU A 291 0.17 -2.94 -41.78
N HIS A 292 -0.92 -3.71 -41.78
CA HIS A 292 -2.27 -3.20 -42.00
C HIS A 292 -2.72 -2.22 -40.91
N VAL A 293 -2.51 -2.55 -39.62
CA VAL A 293 -2.83 -1.66 -38.50
C VAL A 293 -1.91 -0.42 -38.49
N THR A 294 -0.67 -0.57 -38.96
CA THR A 294 0.26 0.57 -39.11
C THR A 294 -0.22 1.55 -40.19
N LEU A 295 -0.75 1.05 -41.31
CA LEU A 295 -1.25 1.83 -42.44
C LEU A 295 -2.58 2.53 -42.11
N THR A 296 -3.57 1.79 -41.59
CA THR A 296 -4.89 2.33 -41.19
C THR A 296 -4.78 3.36 -40.08
N THR A 297 -3.81 3.23 -39.18
CA THR A 297 -3.58 4.28 -38.20
C THR A 297 -2.90 5.51 -38.82
N LYS A 298 -2.00 5.36 -39.82
CA LYS A 298 -1.20 6.45 -40.44
C LYS A 298 -2.04 7.40 -41.28
N HIS A 299 -3.04 6.91 -41.98
CA HIS A 299 -3.91 7.72 -42.82
C HIS A 299 -5.31 7.69 -42.25
N GLY A 300 -5.75 8.81 -41.68
CA GLY A 300 -7.10 8.91 -41.13
C GLY A 300 -8.14 8.58 -42.20
N ALA A 301 -8.78 7.42 -42.07
CA ALA A 301 -10.08 7.04 -42.65
C ALA A 301 -10.31 7.25 -44.16
N SER A 302 -9.29 7.40 -45.01
CA SER A 302 -9.51 7.59 -46.45
C SER A 302 -8.41 6.96 -47.27
N LEU A 303 -8.52 5.66 -47.53
CA LEU A 303 -8.02 4.97 -48.73
C LEU A 303 -8.62 3.57 -48.76
N THR A 304 -9.30 3.23 -49.85
CA THR A 304 -9.74 1.88 -50.21
C THR A 304 -8.53 0.94 -50.20
N VAL A 305 -8.58 -0.08 -49.35
CA VAL A 305 -7.55 -1.11 -49.21
C VAL A 305 -7.59 -2.04 -50.44
N PRO A 306 -6.46 -2.54 -50.97
CA PRO A 306 -6.46 -3.52 -52.05
C PRO A 306 -7.03 -4.87 -51.59
N GLU A 307 -7.97 -5.43 -52.36
CA GLU A 307 -8.63 -6.73 -52.14
C GLU A 307 -7.67 -7.93 -52.00
N SER A 308 -6.41 -7.79 -52.44
CA SER A 308 -5.38 -8.82 -52.33
C SER A 308 -4.87 -9.04 -50.89
N SER A 309 -4.89 -8.00 -50.05
CA SER A 309 -4.44 -8.10 -48.64
C SER A 309 -5.50 -8.71 -47.71
N THR A 310 -6.79 -8.57 -48.05
CA THR A 310 -7.92 -9.17 -47.34
C THR A 310 -7.96 -10.68 -47.52
N LYS A 311 -7.76 -11.20 -48.75
CA LYS A 311 -7.71 -12.66 -49.01
C LYS A 311 -6.57 -13.37 -48.29
N ALA A 312 -5.37 -12.76 -48.26
CA ALA A 312 -4.23 -13.33 -47.54
C ALA A 312 -4.45 -13.38 -46.01
N THR A 313 -5.27 -12.47 -45.48
CA THR A 313 -5.58 -12.44 -44.04
C THR A 313 -6.73 -13.36 -43.63
N THR A 314 -7.77 -13.54 -44.46
CA THR A 314 -8.77 -14.59 -44.22
C THR A 314 -8.16 -16.00 -44.31
N ASN A 315 -7.19 -16.20 -45.21
CA ASN A 315 -6.53 -17.49 -45.38
C ASN A 315 -5.66 -17.91 -44.17
N PHE A 316 -5.06 -17.00 -43.39
CA PHE A 316 -4.26 -17.41 -42.21
C PHE A 316 -5.13 -17.96 -41.08
N LEU A 317 -6.35 -17.42 -40.91
CA LEU A 317 -7.31 -17.92 -39.91
C LEU A 317 -7.89 -19.28 -40.31
N GLN A 318 -7.93 -19.61 -41.60
CA GLN A 318 -8.42 -20.90 -42.11
C GLN A 318 -7.53 -22.09 -41.75
N SER A 319 -6.30 -21.90 -41.25
CA SER A 319 -5.38 -23.01 -40.91
C SER A 319 -5.75 -23.81 -39.64
N PHE A 320 -6.70 -23.33 -38.82
CA PHE A 320 -7.07 -23.92 -37.54
C PHE A 320 -8.37 -24.73 -37.64
N HIS A 321 -8.26 -26.02 -37.94
CA HIS A 321 -9.42 -26.92 -38.08
C HIS A 321 -9.65 -27.87 -36.90
N THR A 322 -8.68 -27.99 -36.00
CA THR A 322 -8.72 -28.94 -34.88
C THR A 322 -8.78 -28.20 -33.54
N MET A 323 -9.67 -28.64 -32.65
CA MET A 323 -9.73 -28.13 -31.28
C MET A 323 -8.46 -28.51 -30.50
N PRO A 324 -7.96 -27.64 -29.62
CA PRO A 324 -6.83 -27.98 -28.77
C PRO A 324 -7.20 -29.12 -27.81
N THR A 325 -6.39 -30.19 -27.81
CA THR A 325 -6.60 -31.37 -26.96
C THR A 325 -6.09 -31.18 -25.53
N THR A 326 -5.32 -30.11 -25.26
CA THR A 326 -4.82 -29.77 -23.93
C THR A 326 -4.99 -28.28 -23.63
N HIS A 327 -5.28 -27.95 -22.38
CA HIS A 327 -5.40 -26.57 -21.89
C HIS A 327 -4.12 -25.70 -22.02
N GLN A 328 -2.98 -26.28 -22.45
CA GLN A 328 -1.70 -25.59 -22.62
C GLN A 328 -1.66 -24.71 -23.88
N ASP A 329 -2.45 -25.05 -24.91
CA ASP A 329 -2.49 -24.30 -26.17
C ASP A 329 -3.51 -23.15 -26.18
N LEU A 330 -4.43 -23.12 -25.20
CA LEU A 330 -5.49 -22.10 -25.04
C LEU A 330 -5.01 -20.63 -25.12
N PRO A 331 -3.89 -20.23 -24.49
CA PRO A 331 -3.40 -18.85 -24.57
C PRO A 331 -3.09 -18.41 -26.01
N THR A 332 -2.59 -19.32 -26.85
CA THR A 332 -2.25 -19.04 -28.25
C THR A 332 -3.51 -18.76 -29.07
N TYR A 333 -4.54 -19.59 -28.93
CA TYR A 333 -5.84 -19.38 -29.58
C TYR A 333 -6.51 -18.09 -29.10
N PHE A 334 -6.42 -17.76 -27.80
CA PHE A 334 -6.93 -16.49 -27.27
C PHE A 334 -6.19 -15.27 -27.80
N PHE A 335 -4.85 -15.35 -27.94
CA PHE A 335 -4.07 -14.28 -28.57
C PHE A 335 -4.52 -14.02 -30.02
N LEU A 336 -4.75 -15.08 -30.78
CA LEU A 336 -5.25 -15.00 -32.16
C LEU A 336 -6.67 -14.44 -32.22
N PHE A 337 -7.54 -14.80 -31.27
CA PHE A 337 -8.87 -14.20 -31.13
C PHE A 337 -8.77 -12.68 -30.89
N CYS A 338 -7.91 -12.21 -29.99
CA CYS A 338 -7.68 -10.77 -29.80
C CYS A 338 -7.09 -10.08 -31.04
N ALA A 339 -6.24 -10.78 -31.81
CA ALA A 339 -5.72 -10.29 -33.08
C ALA A 339 -6.82 -10.14 -34.15
N LYS A 340 -7.76 -11.11 -34.21
CA LYS A 340 -8.96 -11.04 -35.05
C LYS A 340 -9.87 -9.87 -34.66
N LEU A 341 -10.10 -9.65 -33.36
CA LEU A 341 -10.86 -8.49 -32.87
C LEU A 341 -10.20 -7.17 -33.28
N LEU A 342 -8.87 -7.08 -33.20
CA LEU A 342 -8.11 -5.92 -33.65
C LEU A 342 -8.28 -5.68 -35.16
N HIS A 343 -8.27 -6.74 -35.96
CA HIS A 343 -8.55 -6.67 -37.39
C HIS A 343 -9.99 -6.18 -37.66
N ASN A 344 -11.01 -6.80 -37.07
CA ASN A 344 -12.41 -6.42 -37.30
C ASN A 344 -12.73 -4.97 -36.90
N THR A 345 -12.09 -4.45 -35.86
CA THR A 345 -12.21 -3.02 -35.47
C THR A 345 -11.64 -2.04 -36.51
N SER A 346 -10.79 -2.50 -37.42
CA SER A 346 -10.28 -1.72 -38.55
C SER A 346 -11.20 -1.75 -39.78
N PHE A 347 -12.06 -2.76 -39.92
CA PHE A 347 -12.98 -2.95 -41.05
C PHE A 347 -14.36 -2.31 -40.85
N THR A 348 -14.85 -2.13 -39.63
CA THR A 348 -16.19 -1.55 -39.40
C THR A 348 -16.21 -0.04 -39.69
N SER A 349 -16.63 0.31 -40.90
CA SER A 349 -17.11 1.63 -41.29
C SER A 349 -18.60 1.78 -40.94
N THR A 350 -19.00 1.59 -39.68
CA THR A 350 -20.38 1.90 -39.30
C THR A 350 -20.62 3.40 -39.36
N SER A 351 -21.41 3.79 -40.36
CA SER A 351 -22.12 5.05 -40.43
C SER A 351 -22.76 5.33 -39.07
N CYS A 352 -22.56 6.54 -38.57
CA CYS A 352 -23.15 6.98 -37.31
C CYS A 352 -24.66 7.15 -37.53
N VAL A 353 -25.44 6.07 -37.37
CA VAL A 353 -26.89 6.16 -37.26
C VAL A 353 -27.18 6.76 -35.88
N ILE A 354 -27.57 8.03 -35.90
CA ILE A 354 -28.11 8.74 -34.75
C ILE A 354 -29.44 8.07 -34.39
N HIS A 355 -29.46 7.18 -33.41
CA HIS A 355 -30.69 6.93 -32.68
C HIS A 355 -31.03 8.20 -31.89
N LYS A 356 -32.00 8.95 -32.42
CA LYS A 356 -32.73 9.99 -31.69
C LYS A 356 -33.63 9.26 -30.68
N ASP A 357 -33.15 9.08 -29.46
CA ASP A 357 -34.07 8.92 -28.33
C ASP A 357 -34.69 10.28 -28.02
N LYS A 358 -35.85 10.50 -28.65
CA LYS A 358 -36.84 11.49 -28.23
C LYS A 358 -37.44 11.03 -26.90
N THR A 359 -36.88 11.47 -25.79
CA THR A 359 -37.72 11.72 -24.61
C THR A 359 -38.33 13.11 -24.78
N GLN A 360 -39.62 13.12 -25.15
CA GLN A 360 -40.46 14.30 -25.16
C GLN A 360 -40.52 14.89 -23.74
N ILE A 361 -40.01 16.11 -23.57
CA ILE A 361 -40.52 17.02 -22.54
C ILE A 361 -41.15 18.18 -23.31
N SER A 362 -42.48 18.19 -23.36
CA SER A 362 -43.28 19.32 -23.83
C SER A 362 -42.99 20.55 -22.96
N PRO A 363 -42.89 21.76 -23.53
CA PRO A 363 -42.65 22.96 -22.76
C PRO A 363 -43.97 23.39 -22.10
N ASN A 364 -44.14 23.10 -20.81
CA ASN A 364 -45.21 23.74 -20.04
C ASN A 364 -44.60 24.79 -19.10
N SER A 365 -44.87 26.04 -19.44
CA SER A 365 -44.58 27.23 -18.67
C SER A 365 -45.41 27.22 -17.39
N LYS A 366 -44.78 26.95 -16.24
CA LYS A 366 -45.20 27.44 -14.93
C LYS A 366 -44.13 27.13 -13.87
N GLY A 367 -43.58 28.18 -13.29
CA GLY A 367 -42.92 28.14 -11.98
C GLY A 367 -41.41 27.90 -11.99
N ASN A 368 -40.64 28.97 -12.17
CA ASN A 368 -39.18 29.06 -11.99
C ASN A 368 -38.65 28.68 -10.59
N TRP A 369 -39.49 28.17 -9.68
CA TRP A 369 -39.09 27.75 -8.33
C TRP A 369 -38.93 26.23 -8.19
N ALA A 370 -39.61 25.41 -9.01
CA ALA A 370 -39.44 23.96 -8.97
C ALA A 370 -38.08 23.49 -9.54
N ASN A 371 -37.51 24.26 -10.47
CA ASN A 371 -36.17 23.98 -11.02
C ASN A 371 -35.04 24.20 -9.99
N TRP A 372 -35.21 25.09 -9.01
CA TRP A 372 -34.24 25.25 -7.92
C TRP A 372 -34.29 24.07 -6.94
N ALA A 373 -35.47 23.48 -6.73
CA ALA A 373 -35.63 22.28 -5.90
C ALA A 373 -35.01 21.03 -6.54
N ILE A 374 -34.99 20.92 -7.88
CA ILE A 374 -34.34 19.83 -8.60
C ILE A 374 -32.80 20.00 -8.66
N ILE A 375 -32.30 21.24 -8.63
CA ILE A 375 -30.85 21.53 -8.49
C ILE A 375 -30.35 21.19 -7.07
N MET A 376 -31.23 21.19 -6.07
CA MET A 376 -30.97 20.73 -4.70
C MET A 376 -30.95 19.19 -4.58
N GLY A 377 -30.31 18.50 -5.51
CA GLY A 377 -30.04 17.06 -5.37
C GLY A 377 -29.18 16.79 -4.13
N ASN A 378 -29.60 15.83 -3.30
CA ASN A 378 -29.04 15.47 -1.98
C ASN A 378 -27.52 15.23 -1.92
N THR A 379 -26.81 15.12 -3.04
CA THR A 379 -25.37 14.84 -3.08
C THR A 379 -24.49 16.09 -2.87
N ASN A 380 -25.02 17.29 -3.11
CA ASN A 380 -24.20 18.51 -3.21
C ASN A 380 -24.44 19.54 -2.10
N LEU A 381 -25.49 19.35 -1.30
CA LEU A 381 -25.78 20.21 -0.14
C LEU A 381 -24.73 20.02 0.96
N VAL A 382 -24.31 18.78 1.20
CA VAL A 382 -23.40 18.41 2.30
C VAL A 382 -22.02 19.06 2.13
N PRO A 383 -21.34 19.02 0.96
CA PRO A 383 -20.06 19.72 0.78
C PRO A 383 -20.17 21.24 0.94
N ALA A 384 -21.27 21.85 0.49
CA ALA A 384 -21.50 23.28 0.60
C ALA A 384 -21.74 23.73 2.05
N ILE A 385 -22.57 23.00 2.79
CA ILE A 385 -22.82 23.24 4.23
C ILE A 385 -21.53 23.06 5.02
N LYS A 386 -20.83 21.95 4.80
CA LYS A 386 -19.55 21.63 5.44
C LYS A 386 -18.55 22.78 5.27
N PHE A 387 -18.37 23.24 4.04
CA PHE A 387 -17.41 24.31 3.78
C PHE A 387 -17.85 25.66 4.36
N SER A 388 -19.14 26.00 4.24
CA SER A 388 -19.72 27.21 4.81
C SER A 388 -19.50 27.30 6.33
N ILE A 389 -19.78 26.21 7.05
CA ILE A 389 -19.60 26.12 8.51
C ILE A 389 -18.11 26.20 8.87
N SER A 390 -17.25 25.47 8.15
CA SER A 390 -15.80 25.51 8.35
C SER A 390 -15.24 26.93 8.21
N LEU A 391 -15.62 27.63 7.13
CA LEU A 391 -15.14 28.99 6.88
C LEU A 391 -15.70 29.99 7.88
N GLY A 392 -16.98 29.87 8.25
CA GLY A 392 -17.61 30.71 9.27
C GLY A 392 -16.97 30.57 10.64
N LEU A 393 -16.73 29.32 11.09
CA LEU A 393 -16.04 29.03 12.36
C LEU A 393 -14.59 29.54 12.36
N ALA A 394 -13.88 29.35 11.25
CA ALA A 394 -12.51 29.84 11.11
C ALA A 394 -12.44 31.37 11.25
N VAL A 395 -13.37 32.10 10.61
CA VAL A 395 -13.46 33.57 10.73
C VAL A 395 -13.88 33.99 12.13
N PHE A 396 -14.83 33.29 12.76
CA PHE A 396 -15.26 33.59 14.13
C PHE A 396 -14.10 33.47 15.12
N MET A 397 -13.43 32.31 15.13
CA MET A 397 -12.32 32.04 16.04
C MET A 397 -11.09 32.92 15.75
N GLY A 398 -10.85 33.24 14.47
CA GLY A 398 -9.81 34.18 14.06
C GLY A 398 -10.06 35.60 14.57
N LEU A 399 -11.29 36.11 14.42
CA LEU A 399 -11.67 37.45 14.88
C LEU A 399 -11.71 37.57 16.41
N THR A 400 -12.03 36.49 17.13
CA THR A 400 -11.96 36.48 18.59
C THR A 400 -10.52 36.49 19.09
N TYR A 401 -9.60 35.84 18.37
CA TYR A 401 -8.18 35.83 18.71
C TYR A 401 -7.48 37.15 18.33
N SER A 402 -7.79 37.68 17.15
CA SER A 402 -7.09 38.82 16.54
C SER A 402 -8.06 39.70 15.76
N LYS A 403 -8.38 40.87 16.32
CA LYS A 403 -9.38 41.78 15.73
C LYS A 403 -8.92 42.36 14.38
N GLU A 404 -7.66 42.74 14.26
CA GLU A 404 -7.12 43.38 13.05
C GLU A 404 -6.68 42.38 11.98
N ASN A 405 -6.20 41.20 12.37
CA ASN A 405 -5.60 40.22 11.46
C ASN A 405 -6.44 38.93 11.31
N GLY A 406 -7.61 38.82 11.94
CA GLY A 406 -8.44 37.61 11.96
C GLY A 406 -8.88 37.03 10.61
N PHE A 407 -8.77 37.77 9.50
CA PHE A 407 -9.02 37.26 8.15
C PHE A 407 -8.05 36.14 7.75
N TRP A 408 -6.88 36.08 8.38
CA TRP A 408 -5.85 35.08 8.16
C TRP A 408 -6.25 33.67 8.62
N ALA A 409 -7.24 33.53 9.49
CA ALA A 409 -7.81 32.22 9.82
C ALA A 409 -8.75 31.72 8.73
N GLY A 410 -9.54 32.61 8.11
CA GLY A 410 -10.48 32.27 7.05
C GLY A 410 -9.83 32.13 5.65
N LEU A 411 -8.82 32.93 5.34
CA LEU A 411 -8.22 33.00 4.00
C LEU A 411 -7.57 31.67 3.54
N PRO A 412 -6.79 30.95 4.38
CA PRO A 412 -6.25 29.63 4.04
C PRO A 412 -7.35 28.61 3.74
N VAL A 413 -8.46 28.63 4.48
CA VAL A 413 -9.61 27.74 4.27
C VAL A 413 -10.31 28.09 2.95
N ALA A 414 -10.54 29.39 2.68
CA ALA A 414 -11.14 29.90 1.45
C ALA A 414 -10.35 29.53 0.19
N VAL A 415 -9.04 29.79 0.20
CA VAL A 415 -8.17 29.59 -0.97
C VAL A 415 -7.82 28.12 -1.20
N SER A 416 -7.92 27.29 -0.15
CA SER A 416 -7.65 25.85 -0.21
C SER A 416 -8.90 25.00 -0.46
N TYR A 417 -10.02 25.61 -0.89
CA TYR A 417 -11.24 24.90 -1.24
C TYR A 417 -11.00 23.88 -2.36
N VAL A 418 -11.52 22.66 -2.20
CA VAL A 418 -11.46 21.59 -3.18
C VAL A 418 -12.86 20.97 -3.27
N SER A 419 -13.34 20.72 -4.49
CA SER A 419 -14.68 20.17 -4.74
C SER A 419 -14.77 18.66 -4.52
N GLY A 420 -13.64 17.97 -4.38
CA GLY A 420 -13.54 16.54 -4.15
C GLY A 420 -13.26 16.16 -2.68
N ARG A 421 -13.45 14.88 -2.39
CA ARG A 421 -13.02 14.26 -1.14
C ARG A 421 -11.49 14.18 -1.12
N GLU A 422 -10.85 15.00 -0.30
CA GLU A 422 -9.43 14.87 0.01
C GLU A 422 -9.28 14.14 1.36
N PRO A 423 -8.20 13.38 1.58
CA PRO A 423 -7.89 12.85 2.90
C PRO A 423 -7.59 14.01 3.83
N THR A 424 -8.60 14.37 4.63
CA THR A 424 -8.69 15.61 5.40
C THR A 424 -7.41 15.90 6.19
N PHE A 425 -6.89 14.90 6.91
CA PHE A 425 -5.69 15.07 7.73
C PHE A 425 -4.41 15.26 6.92
N ARG A 426 -4.21 14.51 5.81
CA ARG A 426 -3.03 14.71 4.97
C ARG A 426 -3.11 16.08 4.31
N ALA A 427 -4.26 16.43 3.74
CA ALA A 427 -4.45 17.72 3.09
C ALA A 427 -4.21 18.88 4.07
N ALA A 428 -4.72 18.77 5.30
CA ALA A 428 -4.49 19.78 6.35
C ALA A 428 -3.01 19.84 6.78
N ASN A 429 -2.34 18.70 7.01
CA ASN A 429 -0.93 18.65 7.37
C ASN A 429 -0.04 19.26 6.29
N VAL A 430 -0.29 18.88 5.04
CA VAL A 430 0.42 19.40 3.87
C VAL A 430 0.22 20.91 3.71
N LYS A 431 -1.01 21.41 3.93
CA LYS A 431 -1.32 22.86 3.91
C LYS A 431 -0.64 23.60 5.06
N ALA A 432 -0.60 23.00 6.26
CA ALA A 432 0.10 23.54 7.42
C ALA A 432 1.61 23.65 7.16
N GLN A 433 2.25 22.54 6.78
CA GLN A 433 3.68 22.48 6.50
C GLN A 433 4.07 23.44 5.38
N GLY A 434 3.28 23.49 4.30
CA GLY A 434 3.47 24.45 3.23
C GLY A 434 3.40 25.90 3.73
N THR A 435 2.35 26.25 4.48
CA THR A 435 2.19 27.62 5.00
C THR A 435 3.31 28.02 5.96
N VAL A 436 3.75 27.14 6.85
CA VAL A 436 4.88 27.39 7.76
C VAL A 436 6.15 27.64 6.95
N LEU A 437 6.46 26.77 5.99
CA LEU A 437 7.66 26.89 5.17
C LEU A 437 7.68 28.20 4.36
N GLY A 438 6.53 28.57 3.78
CA GLY A 438 6.35 29.86 3.11
C GLY A 438 6.47 31.05 4.05
N THR A 439 5.92 30.95 5.26
CA THR A 439 5.96 32.02 6.26
C THR A 439 7.40 32.29 6.71
N VAL A 440 8.16 31.23 7.01
CA VAL A 440 9.58 31.32 7.37
C VAL A 440 10.40 31.95 6.25
N TYR A 441 10.16 31.52 4.99
CA TYR A 441 10.84 32.10 3.84
C TYR A 441 10.50 33.58 3.64
N GLY A 442 9.22 33.95 3.77
CA GLY A 442 8.77 35.34 3.64
C GLY A 442 9.44 36.26 4.67
N VAL A 443 9.54 35.81 5.93
CA VAL A 443 10.24 36.52 7.00
C VAL A 443 11.72 36.69 6.68
N LEU A 444 12.38 35.62 6.23
CA LEU A 444 13.80 35.65 5.85
C LEU A 444 14.04 36.61 4.68
N GLY A 445 13.16 36.61 3.67
CA GLY A 445 13.20 37.54 2.56
C GLY A 445 13.02 39.01 2.99
N CYS A 446 12.18 39.28 3.99
CA CYS A 446 12.02 40.62 4.55
C CYS A 446 13.28 41.11 5.28
N PHE A 447 13.96 40.24 6.05
CA PHE A 447 15.21 40.59 6.75
C PHE A 447 16.38 40.81 5.78
N VAL A 448 16.58 39.90 4.82
CA VAL A 448 17.72 39.98 3.90
C VAL A 448 17.60 41.19 2.96
N PHE A 449 16.38 41.53 2.53
CA PHE A 449 16.11 42.64 1.60
C PHE A 449 15.41 43.83 2.27
N GLU A 450 15.70 44.07 3.54
CA GLU A 450 15.14 45.19 4.31
C GLU A 450 15.56 46.54 3.68
N ARG A 451 16.84 46.68 3.32
CA ARG A 451 17.42 47.92 2.75
C ARG A 451 17.12 48.15 1.26
N PHE A 452 16.71 47.12 0.52
CA PHE A 452 16.49 47.18 -0.93
C PHE A 452 15.06 46.75 -1.31
N LEU A 453 14.08 47.57 -0.91
CA LEU A 453 12.65 47.38 -1.22
C LEU A 453 12.32 47.09 -2.71
N PRO A 454 12.97 47.70 -3.72
CA PRO A 454 12.68 47.42 -5.13
C PRO A 454 13.16 46.03 -5.59
N ILE A 455 14.22 45.50 -4.97
CA ILE A 455 14.85 44.22 -5.36
C ILE A 455 14.24 43.03 -4.60
N ARG A 456 13.42 43.31 -3.57
CA ARG A 456 12.74 42.31 -2.73
C ARG A 456 11.92 41.29 -3.53
N PHE A 457 11.41 41.65 -4.71
CA PHE A 457 10.66 40.71 -5.56
C PHE A 457 11.56 39.75 -6.36
N LEU A 458 12.85 40.06 -6.53
CA LEU A 458 13.81 39.17 -7.19
C LEU A 458 14.11 37.94 -6.32
N SER A 459 14.01 38.06 -4.99
CA SER A 459 14.17 36.93 -4.07
C SER A 459 13.09 35.86 -4.28
N LEU A 460 11.92 36.22 -4.79
CA LEU A 460 10.85 35.27 -5.06
C LEU A 460 11.16 34.31 -6.22
N VAL A 461 12.14 34.60 -7.09
CA VAL A 461 12.46 33.74 -8.24
C VAL A 461 12.96 32.35 -7.78
N PRO A 462 14.00 32.24 -6.93
CA PRO A 462 14.38 30.96 -6.32
C PRO A 462 13.23 30.27 -5.58
N TRP A 463 12.39 31.06 -4.91
CA TRP A 463 11.28 30.52 -4.13
C TRP A 463 10.18 29.91 -4.98
N PHE A 464 9.80 30.55 -6.09
CA PHE A 464 8.82 29.98 -7.02
C PHE A 464 9.35 28.71 -7.67
N ILE A 465 10.64 28.65 -8.01
CA ILE A 465 11.26 27.41 -8.52
C ILE A 465 11.13 26.30 -7.48
N PHE A 466 11.52 26.58 -6.23
CA PHE A 466 11.45 25.62 -5.14
C PHE A 466 10.01 25.19 -4.85
N ALA A 467 9.07 26.12 -4.79
CA ALA A 467 7.66 25.82 -4.53
C ALA A 467 6.99 25.05 -5.68
N SER A 468 7.35 25.33 -6.95
CA SER A 468 6.91 24.52 -8.09
C SER A 468 7.43 23.08 -8.02
N ILE A 469 8.63 22.86 -7.46
CA ILE A 469 9.15 21.51 -7.20
C ILE A 469 8.36 20.85 -6.06
N LEU A 470 8.08 21.57 -4.98
CA LEU A 470 7.26 21.06 -3.87
C LEU A 470 5.87 20.60 -4.34
N GLN A 471 5.26 21.33 -5.28
CA GLN A 471 3.94 20.97 -5.83
C GLN A 471 3.91 19.62 -6.55
N ARG A 472 5.03 19.26 -7.19
CA ARG A 472 5.19 17.99 -7.92
C ARG A 472 5.74 16.88 -7.02
N SER A 473 6.14 17.21 -5.79
CA SER A 473 6.62 16.23 -4.81
C SER A 473 5.46 15.39 -4.26
N ARG A 474 5.71 14.10 -3.99
CA ARG A 474 4.74 13.23 -3.32
C ARG A 474 4.47 13.65 -1.86
N MET A 475 5.45 14.31 -1.23
CA MET A 475 5.40 14.72 0.17
C MET A 475 4.45 15.90 0.39
N TYR A 476 4.58 16.97 -0.42
CA TYR A 476 3.78 18.19 -0.27
C TYR A 476 2.62 18.28 -1.28
N GLY A 477 2.71 17.66 -2.45
CA GLY A 477 1.66 17.78 -3.47
C GLY A 477 1.26 19.22 -3.85
N PRO A 478 0.21 19.39 -4.67
CA PRO A 478 -0.18 20.71 -5.16
C PRO A 478 -0.68 21.63 -4.05
N ALA A 479 -1.45 21.11 -3.08
CA ALA A 479 -2.00 21.91 -1.98
C ALA A 479 -0.92 22.51 -1.07
N GLY A 480 0.13 21.75 -0.75
CA GLY A 480 1.22 22.22 0.12
C GLY A 480 2.11 23.24 -0.57
N GLY A 481 2.43 23.01 -1.84
CA GLY A 481 3.24 23.97 -2.58
C GLY A 481 2.48 25.26 -2.93
N ILE A 482 1.16 25.23 -3.19
CA ILE A 482 0.34 26.45 -3.31
C ILE A 482 0.32 27.20 -1.98
N SER A 483 0.14 26.48 -0.86
CA SER A 483 0.14 27.08 0.49
C SER A 483 1.50 27.71 0.85
N ALA A 484 2.61 27.11 0.41
CA ALA A 484 3.96 27.65 0.59
C ALA A 484 4.21 28.93 -0.22
N VAL A 485 3.70 29.00 -1.45
CA VAL A 485 3.75 30.24 -2.23
C VAL A 485 2.93 31.34 -1.57
N ILE A 486 1.67 31.04 -1.22
CA ILE A 486 0.77 31.99 -0.60
C ILE A 486 1.38 32.50 0.72
N GLY A 487 1.93 31.62 1.56
CA GLY A 487 2.58 31.98 2.81
C GLY A 487 3.69 33.03 2.63
N ALA A 488 4.59 32.84 1.67
CA ALA A 488 5.70 33.77 1.43
C ALA A 488 5.24 35.11 0.83
N VAL A 489 4.37 35.05 -0.18
CA VAL A 489 3.94 36.20 -0.97
C VAL A 489 3.10 37.19 -0.15
N LEU A 490 2.25 36.68 0.75
CA LEU A 490 1.45 37.52 1.63
C LEU A 490 2.30 38.37 2.59
N ILE A 491 3.46 37.87 3.00
CA ILE A 491 4.40 38.58 3.91
C ILE A 491 5.18 39.65 3.12
N LEU A 492 5.69 39.27 1.94
CA LEU A 492 6.49 40.15 1.10
C LEU A 492 5.68 41.34 0.52
N GLY A 493 4.37 41.17 0.35
CA GLY A 493 3.47 42.20 -0.17
C GLY A 493 2.97 43.26 0.84
N ARG A 494 3.37 43.19 2.11
CA ARG A 494 2.89 44.08 3.19
C ARG A 494 3.71 45.38 3.27
N LYS A 495 3.04 46.50 3.57
CA LYS A 495 3.64 47.80 3.90
C LYS A 495 3.48 48.03 5.42
N ASN A 496 4.55 48.45 6.10
CA ASN A 496 4.71 48.63 7.56
C ASN A 496 4.88 47.32 8.35
N PHE A 497 6.09 47.11 8.87
CA PHE A 497 6.48 45.95 9.67
C PHE A 497 6.47 46.32 11.16
N GLY A 498 5.66 45.63 11.95
CA GLY A 498 6.03 45.33 13.34
C GLY A 498 7.15 44.27 13.35
N PRO A 499 7.57 43.76 14.52
CA PRO A 499 8.57 42.70 14.62
C PRO A 499 8.18 41.49 13.75
N PRO A 500 9.01 41.04 12.79
CA PRO A 500 8.65 39.94 11.88
C PRO A 500 8.36 38.61 12.60
N SER A 501 8.95 38.41 13.78
CA SER A 501 8.71 37.26 14.65
C SER A 501 7.28 37.22 15.18
N GLU A 502 6.77 38.33 15.72
CA GLU A 502 5.40 38.43 16.25
C GLU A 502 4.36 38.17 15.16
N PHE A 503 4.60 38.71 13.97
CA PHE A 503 3.71 38.49 12.84
C PHE A 503 3.76 37.04 12.33
N ALA A 504 4.94 36.41 12.27
CA ALA A 504 5.06 35.01 11.90
C ALA A 504 4.32 34.10 12.88
N ILE A 505 4.44 34.37 14.19
CA ILE A 505 3.74 33.65 15.25
C ILE A 505 2.23 33.82 15.09
N ALA A 506 1.74 35.06 14.96
CA ALA A 506 0.32 35.33 14.74
C ALA A 506 -0.22 34.60 13.51
N ARG A 507 0.53 34.61 12.41
CA ARG A 507 0.14 33.97 11.15
C ARG A 507 0.06 32.44 11.27
N ILE A 508 1.01 31.82 11.95
CA ILE A 508 1.01 30.37 12.19
C ILE A 508 -0.19 29.99 13.07
N ILE A 509 -0.45 30.74 14.14
CA ILE A 509 -1.57 30.51 15.04
C ILE A 509 -2.92 30.67 14.31
N GLU A 510 -3.11 31.76 13.56
CA GLU A 510 -4.35 32.00 12.81
C GLU A 510 -4.57 30.93 11.72
N THR A 511 -3.51 30.53 11.02
CA THR A 511 -3.58 29.42 10.04
C THR A 511 -3.96 28.11 10.72
N PHE A 512 -3.39 27.84 11.90
CA PHE A 512 -3.70 26.66 12.69
C PHE A 512 -5.16 26.64 13.14
N ILE A 513 -5.70 27.78 13.60
CA ILE A 513 -7.12 27.94 13.93
C ILE A 513 -8.00 27.59 12.73
N GLY A 514 -7.69 28.11 11.54
CA GLY A 514 -8.44 27.83 10.31
C GLY A 514 -8.42 26.36 9.91
N LEU A 515 -7.24 25.72 9.96
CA LEU A 515 -7.10 24.30 9.63
C LEU A 515 -7.78 23.39 10.67
N LEU A 516 -7.71 23.72 11.95
CA LEU A 516 -8.42 23.01 13.01
C LEU A 516 -9.94 23.07 12.83
N CYS A 517 -10.48 24.26 12.51
CA CYS A 517 -11.91 24.40 12.22
C CYS A 517 -12.32 23.55 11.02
N SER A 518 -11.50 23.50 9.96
CA SER A 518 -11.77 22.62 8.82
C SER A 518 -11.72 21.14 9.19
N ILE A 519 -10.73 20.69 9.96
CA ILE A 519 -10.64 19.28 10.40
C ILE A 519 -11.86 18.94 11.27
N PHE A 520 -12.23 19.80 12.20
CA PHE A 520 -13.35 19.57 13.11
C PHE A 520 -14.68 19.41 12.36
N VAL A 521 -14.96 20.30 11.41
CA VAL A 521 -16.18 20.23 10.60
C VAL A 521 -16.15 19.02 9.65
N ASP A 522 -15.00 18.70 9.08
CA ASP A 522 -14.80 17.49 8.27
C ASP A 522 -15.12 16.21 9.05
N LEU A 523 -14.67 16.10 10.31
CA LEU A 523 -14.93 14.95 11.18
C LEU A 523 -16.42 14.78 11.50
N ILE A 524 -17.15 15.89 11.68
CA ILE A 524 -18.59 15.87 11.98
C ILE A 524 -19.41 15.42 10.76
N PHE A 525 -19.13 15.99 9.58
CA PHE A 525 -19.95 15.76 8.38
C PHE A 525 -19.55 14.52 7.57
N MET A 526 -18.32 14.01 7.72
CA MET A 526 -17.84 12.82 7.02
C MET A 526 -17.22 11.80 8.00
N PRO A 527 -18.04 11.09 8.79
CA PRO A 527 -17.53 10.12 9.77
C PRO A 527 -16.92 8.87 9.13
N LYS A 528 -17.22 8.60 7.84
CA LYS A 528 -16.76 7.38 7.15
C LYS A 528 -15.40 7.59 6.47
N ARG A 529 -14.39 6.85 6.91
CA ARG A 529 -12.99 6.84 6.40
C ARG A 529 -12.89 6.28 4.97
N ALA A 530 -11.87 6.68 4.19
CA ALA A 530 -11.68 6.15 2.83
C ALA A 530 -11.48 4.63 2.82
N SER A 531 -10.78 4.08 3.82
CA SER A 531 -10.64 2.63 4.01
C SER A 531 -11.98 1.91 4.22
N THR A 532 -12.94 2.52 4.92
CA THR A 532 -14.30 1.97 5.04
C THR A 532 -15.05 2.02 3.72
N LEU A 533 -14.86 3.08 2.93
CA LEU A 533 -15.45 3.16 1.58
C LEU A 533 -14.81 2.15 0.62
N ALA A 534 -13.52 1.88 0.72
CA ALA A 534 -12.85 0.84 -0.06
C ALA A 534 -13.42 -0.55 0.27
N LYS A 535 -13.73 -0.86 1.54
CA LYS A 535 -14.44 -2.10 1.93
C LYS A 535 -15.83 -2.19 1.31
N VAL A 536 -16.62 -1.11 1.39
CA VAL A 536 -17.97 -1.08 0.78
C VAL A 536 -17.90 -1.19 -0.74
N GLY A 537 -16.95 -0.50 -1.37
CA GLY A 537 -16.72 -0.56 -2.81
C GLY A 537 -16.32 -1.96 -3.27
N LEU A 538 -15.48 -2.66 -2.51
CA LEU A 538 -15.12 -4.06 -2.78
C LEU A 538 -16.35 -4.98 -2.72
N SER A 539 -17.20 -4.84 -1.69
CA SER A 539 -18.45 -5.59 -1.58
C SER A 539 -19.39 -5.33 -2.78
N GLN A 540 -19.50 -4.07 -3.22
CA GLN A 540 -20.30 -3.72 -4.40
C GLN A 540 -19.73 -4.32 -5.70
N CYS A 541 -18.40 -4.35 -5.84
CA CYS A 541 -17.75 -5.01 -6.97
C CYS A 541 -18.08 -6.52 -6.99
N LEU A 542 -18.00 -7.22 -5.85
CA LEU A 542 -18.31 -8.65 -5.77
C LEU A 542 -19.75 -8.97 -6.18
N VAL A 543 -20.72 -8.18 -5.72
CA VAL A 543 -22.13 -8.31 -6.14
C VAL A 543 -22.25 -8.22 -7.66
N THR A 544 -21.67 -7.17 -8.26
CA THR A 544 -21.82 -6.94 -9.70
C THR A 544 -21.09 -8.01 -10.52
N ILE A 545 -19.98 -8.58 -10.04
CA ILE A 545 -19.33 -9.74 -10.69
C ILE A 545 -20.26 -10.95 -10.69
N GLY A 546 -20.90 -11.27 -9.56
CA GLY A 546 -21.87 -12.36 -9.47
C GLY A 546 -23.04 -12.17 -10.44
N GLU A 547 -23.59 -10.95 -10.51
CA GLU A 547 -24.62 -10.58 -11.49
C GLU A 547 -24.13 -10.78 -12.94
N SER A 548 -22.89 -10.37 -13.24
CA SER A 548 -22.33 -10.40 -14.59
C SER A 548 -22.04 -11.84 -15.05
N ILE A 549 -21.50 -12.67 -14.16
CA ILE A 549 -21.21 -14.10 -14.45
C ILE A 549 -22.50 -14.91 -14.58
N GLY A 550 -23.49 -14.61 -13.74
CA GLY A 550 -24.81 -15.23 -13.84
C GLY A 550 -25.52 -14.92 -15.17
N SER A 551 -25.22 -13.78 -15.80
CA SER A 551 -25.78 -13.38 -17.10
C SER A 551 -25.03 -13.89 -18.34
N LEU A 552 -23.87 -14.53 -18.20
CA LEU A 552 -23.24 -15.24 -19.33
C LEU A 552 -24.15 -16.42 -19.74
N GLY A 553 -24.42 -16.66 -21.02
CA GLY A 553 -25.26 -17.78 -21.49
C GLY A 553 -25.34 -17.90 -23.03
N LEU A 554 -25.34 -19.13 -23.57
CA LEU A 554 -25.42 -19.37 -25.02
C LEU A 554 -26.84 -19.11 -25.58
N ILE A 555 -27.89 -19.48 -24.83
CA ILE A 555 -29.28 -19.29 -25.26
C ILE A 555 -29.89 -18.07 -24.57
N GLY A 556 -30.42 -17.15 -25.38
CA GLY A 556 -31.02 -15.90 -24.92
C GLY A 556 -32.22 -16.11 -24.02
N VAL A 557 -32.02 -16.03 -22.71
CA VAL A 557 -33.13 -15.75 -21.78
C VAL A 557 -33.50 -14.29 -21.97
N THR A 558 -34.55 -14.08 -22.74
CA THR A 558 -35.25 -12.82 -22.96
C THR A 558 -35.78 -12.27 -21.64
N GLY A 559 -34.96 -11.50 -20.94
CA GLY A 559 -35.44 -10.59 -19.90
C GLY A 559 -34.64 -10.58 -18.61
N LYS A 560 -33.53 -9.82 -18.58
CA LYS A 560 -33.24 -8.73 -17.62
C LYS A 560 -31.76 -8.38 -17.71
N THR A 561 -31.52 -7.08 -17.94
CA THR A 561 -30.22 -6.37 -18.00
C THR A 561 -29.25 -6.82 -19.08
N ASP A 562 -28.97 -5.92 -20.02
CA ASP A 562 -27.93 -6.06 -21.04
C ASP A 562 -26.57 -6.27 -20.34
N LEU A 563 -25.86 -7.36 -20.64
CA LEU A 563 -24.55 -7.68 -20.03
C LEU A 563 -23.54 -6.54 -20.24
N GLU A 564 -23.69 -5.76 -21.31
CA GLU A 564 -22.88 -4.56 -21.54
C GLU A 564 -23.12 -3.45 -20.49
N ASP A 565 -24.34 -3.30 -20.01
CA ASP A 565 -24.68 -2.30 -18.98
C ASP A 565 -24.17 -2.72 -17.60
N THR A 566 -24.23 -4.02 -17.26
CA THR A 566 -23.66 -4.56 -16.02
C THR A 566 -22.15 -4.48 -16.03
N LEU A 567 -21.48 -4.78 -17.15
CA LEU A 567 -20.03 -4.60 -17.33
C LEU A 567 -19.61 -3.13 -17.24
N ARG A 568 -20.40 -2.20 -17.81
CA ARG A 568 -20.15 -0.76 -17.67
C ARG A 568 -20.26 -0.32 -16.21
N LYS A 569 -21.31 -0.77 -15.49
CA LYS A 569 -21.49 -0.53 -14.06
C LYS A 569 -20.31 -1.08 -13.25
N PHE A 570 -19.87 -2.31 -13.55
CA PHE A 570 -18.73 -2.95 -12.89
C PHE A 570 -17.43 -2.16 -13.12
N SER A 571 -17.15 -1.73 -14.36
CA SER A 571 -15.98 -0.89 -14.68
C SER A 571 -15.99 0.44 -13.92
N ILE A 572 -17.15 1.09 -13.78
CA ILE A 572 -17.29 2.32 -12.98
C ILE A 572 -16.99 2.04 -11.51
N GLN A 573 -17.53 0.95 -10.94
CA GLN A 573 -17.29 0.57 -9.55
C GLN A 573 -15.82 0.24 -9.27
N VAL A 574 -15.14 -0.49 -10.16
CA VAL A 574 -13.70 -0.77 -10.03
C VAL A 574 -12.87 0.51 -10.06
N ASN A 575 -13.26 1.49 -10.88
CA ASN A 575 -12.60 2.80 -10.91
C ASN A 575 -12.86 3.64 -9.65
N GLU A 576 -14.07 3.61 -9.09
CA GLU A 576 -14.37 4.24 -7.81
C GLU A 576 -13.63 3.54 -6.65
N LEU A 577 -13.54 2.21 -6.65
CA LEU A 577 -12.74 1.46 -5.69
C LEU A 577 -11.26 1.85 -5.78
N ARG A 578 -10.69 1.91 -7.00
CA ARG A 578 -9.32 2.39 -7.24
C ARG A 578 -9.08 3.76 -6.62
N LYS A 579 -10.05 4.67 -6.76
CA LYS A 579 -9.97 6.01 -6.17
C LYS A 579 -9.97 5.95 -4.64
N PHE A 580 -10.84 5.15 -4.02
CA PHE A 580 -10.87 5.00 -2.56
C PHE A 580 -9.63 4.32 -2.00
N VAL A 581 -9.05 3.35 -2.70
CA VAL A 581 -7.79 2.69 -2.34
C VAL A 581 -6.65 3.71 -2.33
N VAL A 582 -6.50 4.50 -3.40
CA VAL A 582 -5.49 5.57 -3.48
C VAL A 582 -5.72 6.63 -2.39
N GLU A 583 -6.97 7.01 -2.11
CA GLU A 583 -7.27 7.92 -0.99
C GLU A 583 -6.90 7.31 0.37
N ALA A 584 -7.14 6.02 0.58
CA ALA A 584 -6.84 5.31 1.82
C ALA A 584 -5.34 5.09 2.04
N GLU A 585 -4.55 4.85 0.98
CA GLU A 585 -3.08 4.81 1.03
C GLU A 585 -2.49 6.12 1.55
N ILE A 586 -3.17 7.21 1.24
CA ILE A 586 -2.74 8.58 1.48
C ILE A 586 -3.13 9.04 2.91
N GLU A 587 -4.00 8.32 3.61
CA GLU A 587 -4.45 8.66 4.97
C GLU A 587 -3.42 8.30 6.06
N PRO A 588 -3.19 9.16 7.07
CA PRO A 588 -2.29 8.84 8.17
C PRO A 588 -2.86 7.76 9.10
N ASN A 589 -2.02 6.82 9.53
CA ASN A 589 -2.39 5.67 10.36
C ASN A 589 -2.51 5.97 11.88
N PHE A 590 -2.68 7.24 12.27
CA PHE A 590 -2.39 7.69 13.64
C PHE A 590 -3.39 7.23 14.72
N TRP A 591 -4.54 6.65 14.34
CA TRP A 591 -5.63 6.25 15.27
C TRP A 591 -6.30 4.92 14.93
N PHE A 592 -5.86 4.23 13.88
CA PHE A 592 -6.60 3.12 13.28
C PHE A 592 -5.64 2.06 12.73
N LEU A 593 -6.16 0.84 12.54
CA LEU A 593 -5.49 -0.21 11.78
C LEU A 593 -5.01 0.35 10.42
N LYS A 594 -3.74 0.08 10.12
CA LYS A 594 -3.05 0.36 8.85
C LYS A 594 -3.90 -0.11 7.66
N PHE A 595 -3.93 0.64 6.57
CA PHE A 595 -4.60 0.15 5.37
C PHE A 595 -3.67 -0.84 4.63
N HIS A 596 -4.13 -2.04 4.31
CA HIS A 596 -3.31 -3.07 3.65
C HIS A 596 -3.26 -2.87 2.13
N GLU A 597 -2.43 -1.92 1.71
CA GLU A 597 -2.25 -1.48 0.31
C GLU A 597 -2.00 -2.63 -0.66
N GLU A 598 -1.07 -3.54 -0.35
CA GLU A 598 -0.63 -4.57 -1.29
C GLU A 598 -1.77 -5.55 -1.65
N CYS A 599 -2.57 -5.94 -0.66
CA CYS A 599 -3.72 -6.84 -0.86
C CYS A 599 -4.83 -6.15 -1.67
N TYR A 600 -5.16 -4.89 -1.36
CA TYR A 600 -6.13 -4.14 -2.16
C TYR A 600 -5.64 -3.90 -3.59
N ASN A 601 -4.34 -3.68 -3.80
CA ASN A 601 -3.76 -3.52 -5.14
C ASN A 601 -3.78 -4.83 -5.94
N LYS A 602 -3.51 -5.98 -5.29
CA LYS A 602 -3.69 -7.32 -5.89
C LYS A 602 -5.15 -7.56 -6.27
N LEU A 603 -6.09 -7.31 -5.35
CA LEU A 603 -7.53 -7.39 -5.60
C LEU A 603 -7.94 -6.49 -6.77
N LEU A 604 -7.44 -5.26 -6.83
CA LEU A 604 -7.76 -4.32 -7.89
C LEU A 604 -7.20 -4.76 -9.26
N GLU A 605 -6.03 -5.41 -9.29
CA GLU A 605 -5.49 -6.05 -10.50
C GLU A 605 -6.40 -7.18 -10.96
N SER A 606 -6.75 -8.12 -10.06
CA SER A 606 -7.64 -9.24 -10.37
C SER A 606 -9.04 -8.79 -10.81
N LEU A 607 -9.64 -7.82 -10.12
CA LEU A 607 -10.93 -7.23 -10.50
C LEU A 607 -10.87 -6.55 -11.87
N SER A 608 -9.77 -5.85 -12.18
CA SER A 608 -9.57 -5.25 -13.50
C SER A 608 -9.41 -6.30 -14.60
N ASN A 609 -8.69 -7.38 -14.33
CA ASN A 609 -8.54 -8.49 -15.28
C ASN A 609 -9.90 -9.18 -15.50
N LEU A 610 -10.73 -9.34 -14.46
CA LEU A 610 -12.08 -9.89 -14.59
C LEU A 610 -12.99 -9.02 -15.47
N VAL A 611 -12.92 -7.67 -15.37
CA VAL A 611 -13.66 -6.79 -16.29
C VAL A 611 -13.29 -7.10 -17.74
N ASP A 612 -11.99 -7.18 -18.03
CA ASP A 612 -11.48 -7.42 -19.38
C ASP A 612 -11.84 -8.84 -19.86
N LEU A 613 -11.69 -9.88 -19.01
CA LEU A 613 -12.02 -11.28 -19.32
C LEU A 613 -13.52 -11.51 -19.55
N LEU A 614 -14.40 -10.88 -18.75
CA LEU A 614 -15.85 -10.99 -18.96
C LEU A 614 -16.27 -10.28 -20.25
N HIS A 615 -15.61 -9.17 -20.61
CA HIS A 615 -15.84 -8.51 -21.88
C HIS A 615 -15.43 -9.39 -23.08
N PHE A 616 -14.27 -10.05 -23.01
CA PHE A 616 -13.85 -10.99 -24.06
C PHE A 616 -14.69 -12.26 -24.10
N GLY A 617 -15.14 -12.77 -22.95
CA GLY A 617 -16.07 -13.90 -22.87
C GLY A 617 -17.43 -13.60 -23.49
N ASP A 618 -18.00 -12.41 -23.22
CA ASP A 618 -19.22 -11.92 -23.87
C ASP A 618 -19.04 -11.80 -25.39
N GLN A 619 -17.92 -11.25 -25.85
CA GLN A 619 -17.62 -11.16 -27.29
C GLN A 619 -17.51 -12.54 -27.94
N ALA A 620 -16.76 -13.46 -27.35
CA ALA A 620 -16.64 -14.83 -27.86
C ALA A 620 -18.01 -15.53 -27.94
N LEU A 621 -18.84 -15.34 -26.91
CA LEU A 621 -20.20 -15.90 -26.84
C LEU A 621 -21.13 -15.29 -27.90
N LYS A 622 -21.06 -13.97 -28.13
CA LYS A 622 -21.79 -13.29 -29.21
C LYS A 622 -21.39 -13.80 -30.59
N PHE A 623 -20.09 -14.02 -30.83
CA PHE A 623 -19.62 -14.63 -32.08
C PHE A 623 -20.17 -16.06 -32.23
N ILE A 624 -20.06 -16.89 -31.19
CA ILE A 624 -20.58 -18.26 -31.20
C ILE A 624 -22.10 -18.27 -31.49
N GLN A 625 -22.87 -17.38 -30.86
CA GLN A 625 -24.31 -17.22 -31.10
C GLN A 625 -24.64 -16.78 -32.53
N GLN A 626 -23.88 -15.82 -33.07
CA GLN A 626 -24.08 -15.33 -34.43
C GLN A 626 -23.84 -16.46 -35.44
N GLU A 627 -22.75 -17.22 -35.29
CA GLU A 627 -22.41 -18.31 -36.20
C GLU A 627 -23.37 -19.51 -36.05
N PHE A 628 -23.81 -19.85 -34.83
CA PHE A 628 -24.84 -20.88 -34.63
C PHE A 628 -26.20 -20.46 -35.19
N HIS A 629 -26.58 -19.17 -35.11
CA HIS A 629 -27.82 -18.69 -35.74
C HIS A 629 -27.74 -18.72 -37.27
N MET A 630 -26.54 -18.60 -37.86
CA MET A 630 -26.34 -18.83 -39.30
C MET A 630 -26.42 -20.32 -39.66
N ALA A 631 -26.09 -21.22 -38.73
CA ALA A 631 -26.16 -22.67 -38.91
C ALA A 631 -27.53 -23.29 -38.58
N ASP A 632 -28.32 -22.68 -37.66
CA ASP A 632 -29.67 -23.10 -37.24
C ASP A 632 -30.72 -22.98 -38.36
N GLU A 633 -30.47 -22.18 -39.40
CA GLU A 633 -31.30 -22.19 -40.62
C GLU A 633 -31.10 -23.50 -41.44
N ILE A 634 -30.18 -24.38 -41.04
CA ILE A 634 -29.74 -25.58 -41.81
C ILE A 634 -29.88 -26.91 -41.03
N TYR A 635 -29.94 -26.94 -39.67
CA TYR A 635 -29.89 -28.18 -38.85
C TYR A 635 -30.85 -28.23 -37.64
N ASP A 636 -31.18 -29.44 -37.15
CA ASP A 636 -32.19 -29.72 -36.08
C ASP A 636 -31.58 -30.31 -34.77
N GLU A 637 -30.25 -30.45 -34.66
CA GLU A 637 -29.58 -31.09 -33.51
C GLU A 637 -29.32 -30.10 -32.35
N LYS A 638 -30.34 -29.90 -31.50
CA LYS A 638 -30.25 -29.11 -30.27
C LYS A 638 -29.55 -29.81 -29.10
N GLU A 639 -29.27 -31.10 -29.20
CA GLU A 639 -28.83 -31.91 -28.05
C GLU A 639 -27.39 -31.57 -27.63
N ASP A 640 -26.45 -31.44 -28.57
CA ASP A 640 -25.05 -31.16 -28.26
C ASP A 640 -24.78 -29.72 -27.78
N VAL A 641 -25.53 -28.73 -28.31
CA VAL A 641 -25.46 -27.33 -27.85
C VAL A 641 -26.01 -27.19 -26.42
N ASN A 642 -27.07 -27.93 -26.09
CA ASN A 642 -27.61 -27.97 -24.73
C ASN A 642 -26.62 -28.61 -23.74
N MET A 643 -25.93 -29.68 -24.12
CA MET A 643 -24.91 -30.30 -23.26
C MET A 643 -23.71 -29.37 -23.00
N LEU A 644 -23.29 -28.57 -24.00
CA LEU A 644 -22.25 -27.55 -23.81
C LEU A 644 -22.74 -26.40 -22.91
N GLN A 645 -24.01 -26.04 -23.01
CA GLN A 645 -24.65 -25.06 -22.12
C GLN A 645 -24.76 -25.57 -20.68
N ASP A 646 -25.03 -26.86 -20.47
CA ASP A 646 -25.10 -27.49 -19.14
C ASP A 646 -23.73 -27.48 -18.45
N GLU A 647 -22.65 -27.86 -19.15
CA GLU A 647 -21.28 -27.75 -18.61
C GLU A 647 -20.89 -26.31 -18.29
N LEU A 648 -21.23 -25.36 -19.19
CA LEU A 648 -21.04 -23.94 -18.91
C LEU A 648 -21.86 -23.47 -17.71
N GLY A 649 -23.07 -24.02 -17.52
CA GLY A 649 -23.92 -23.81 -16.35
C GLY A 649 -23.28 -24.30 -15.06
N HIS A 650 -22.69 -25.50 -15.08
CA HIS A 650 -21.96 -26.06 -13.95
C HIS A 650 -20.75 -25.21 -13.55
N ILE A 651 -19.96 -24.72 -14.52
CA ILE A 651 -18.82 -23.84 -14.26
C ILE A 651 -19.29 -22.49 -13.67
N LYS A 652 -20.38 -21.91 -14.20
CA LYS A 652 -20.97 -20.66 -13.67
C LYS A 652 -21.45 -20.82 -12.24
N GLU A 653 -22.16 -21.90 -11.94
CA GLU A 653 -22.68 -22.17 -10.59
C GLU A 653 -21.52 -22.29 -9.57
N LEU A 654 -20.43 -22.91 -9.98
CA LEU A 654 -19.22 -23.04 -9.18
C LEU A 654 -18.54 -21.68 -8.90
N ILE A 655 -18.50 -20.79 -9.88
CA ILE A 655 -17.97 -19.43 -9.71
C ILE A 655 -18.92 -18.54 -8.88
N CYS A 656 -20.22 -18.58 -9.17
CA CYS A 656 -21.23 -17.75 -8.49
C CYS A 656 -21.36 -18.10 -7.01
N SER A 657 -21.37 -19.40 -6.68
CA SER A 657 -21.39 -19.85 -5.28
C SER A 657 -20.18 -19.33 -4.51
N SER A 658 -18.99 -19.39 -5.11
CA SER A 658 -17.76 -18.86 -4.50
C SER A 658 -17.81 -17.34 -4.26
N ILE A 659 -18.31 -16.57 -5.22
CA ILE A 659 -18.46 -15.11 -5.10
C ILE A 659 -19.51 -14.72 -4.05
N GLN A 660 -20.63 -15.43 -3.96
CA GLN A 660 -21.67 -15.18 -2.95
C GLN A 660 -21.12 -15.31 -1.52
N HIS A 661 -20.28 -16.32 -1.27
CA HIS A 661 -19.61 -16.47 0.03
C HIS A 661 -18.62 -15.31 0.31
N LEU A 662 -17.86 -14.86 -0.70
CA LEU A 662 -16.99 -13.70 -0.56
C LEU A 662 -17.75 -12.40 -0.29
N GLU A 663 -18.93 -12.24 -0.89
CA GLU A 663 -19.83 -11.12 -0.63
C GLU A 663 -20.29 -11.12 0.84
N GLU A 664 -20.75 -12.26 1.36
CA GLU A 664 -21.15 -12.41 2.76
C GLU A 664 -20.01 -12.03 3.72
N ILE A 665 -18.81 -12.56 3.48
CA ILE A 665 -17.61 -12.24 4.27
C ILE A 665 -17.29 -10.74 4.22
N SER A 666 -17.42 -10.11 3.04
CA SER A 666 -17.14 -8.67 2.87
C SER A 666 -18.13 -7.76 3.62
N ARG A 667 -19.36 -8.25 3.87
CA ARG A 667 -20.42 -7.51 4.57
C ARG A 667 -20.41 -7.68 6.08
N MET A 668 -19.79 -8.75 6.59
CA MET A 668 -19.82 -9.07 8.02
C MET A 668 -18.95 -8.11 8.84
N LYS A 669 -19.51 -7.61 9.95
CA LYS A 669 -18.86 -6.65 10.86
C LYS A 669 -17.98 -7.30 11.93
N SER A 670 -18.16 -8.61 12.20
CA SER A 670 -17.44 -9.33 13.26
C SER A 670 -17.25 -10.81 12.93
N LEU A 671 -16.04 -11.31 13.18
CA LEU A 671 -15.62 -12.68 12.89
C LEU A 671 -16.36 -13.77 13.71
N LYS A 672 -16.80 -13.47 14.94
CA LYS A 672 -17.60 -14.40 15.76
C LYS A 672 -18.89 -14.86 15.10
N VAL A 673 -19.51 -13.98 14.31
CA VAL A 673 -20.73 -14.32 13.56
C VAL A 673 -20.40 -15.26 12.41
N VAL A 674 -19.21 -15.13 11.78
CA VAL A 674 -18.74 -16.03 10.72
C VAL A 674 -18.53 -17.44 11.28
N GLU A 675 -17.89 -17.57 12.44
CA GLU A 675 -17.67 -18.87 13.11
C GLU A 675 -19.00 -19.52 13.52
N GLU A 676 -19.92 -18.75 14.14
CA GLU A 676 -21.24 -19.25 14.54
C GLU A 676 -22.14 -19.61 13.35
N GLU A 677 -22.02 -18.93 12.20
CA GLU A 677 -22.79 -19.23 10.98
C GLU A 677 -22.23 -20.49 10.27
N ILE A 678 -20.89 -20.66 10.27
CA ILE A 678 -20.21 -21.87 9.77
C ILE A 678 -20.51 -23.08 10.67
N GLU A 679 -20.51 -22.91 11.99
CA GLU A 679 -20.89 -23.97 12.93
C GLU A 679 -22.39 -24.28 12.88
N ARG A 680 -23.28 -23.28 12.74
CA ARG A 680 -24.72 -23.54 12.55
C ARG A 680 -25.01 -24.31 11.28
N LYS A 681 -24.34 -23.99 10.17
CA LYS A 681 -24.47 -24.75 8.90
C LYS A 681 -23.83 -26.15 8.98
N ARG A 682 -22.87 -26.40 9.87
CA ARG A 682 -22.36 -27.76 10.23
C ARG A 682 -23.36 -28.60 11.01
N ILE A 683 -24.16 -27.99 11.88
CA ILE A 683 -25.08 -28.70 12.78
C ILE A 683 -26.40 -29.09 12.08
N SER A 684 -26.77 -28.41 10.99
CA SER A 684 -28.01 -28.69 10.26
C SER A 684 -27.95 -29.86 9.25
N SER A 685 -26.81 -30.54 9.11
CA SER A 685 -26.70 -31.72 8.24
C SER A 685 -27.07 -33.00 9.00
N ASP A 686 -28.38 -33.27 9.04
CA ASP A 686 -28.95 -34.51 9.57
C ASP A 686 -28.67 -35.69 8.62
N LEU A 687 -28.17 -36.80 9.16
CA LEU A 687 -27.64 -37.97 8.45
C LEU A 687 -28.71 -38.90 7.83
N GLU A 688 -30.00 -38.56 7.92
CA GLU A 688 -31.10 -39.48 7.57
C GLU A 688 -31.89 -39.14 6.29
N HIS A 689 -31.63 -38.02 5.61
CA HIS A 689 -32.31 -37.69 4.36
C HIS A 689 -31.32 -37.63 3.18
N GLY A 690 -31.26 -38.71 2.40
CA GLY A 690 -30.49 -38.84 1.16
C GLY A 690 -30.95 -37.92 0.02
N LYS A 691 -30.84 -36.61 0.22
CA LYS A 691 -30.91 -35.57 -0.82
C LYS A 691 -29.74 -34.61 -0.62
N SER A 692 -28.75 -34.67 -1.51
CA SER A 692 -27.67 -33.68 -1.51
C SER A 692 -28.28 -32.30 -1.80
N THR A 693 -28.23 -31.42 -0.80
CA THR A 693 -28.61 -30.02 -0.99
C THR A 693 -27.35 -29.19 -1.13
N LYS A 694 -27.29 -28.49 -2.26
CA LYS A 694 -26.26 -27.56 -2.72
C LYS A 694 -25.86 -26.54 -1.64
N CYS A 695 -24.59 -26.54 -1.24
CA CYS A 695 -23.70 -25.36 -1.18
C CYS A 695 -22.46 -25.69 -0.34
N ASP A 696 -21.48 -26.33 -0.97
CA ASP A 696 -20.15 -26.46 -0.37
C ASP A 696 -19.40 -25.14 -0.57
N ALA A 697 -19.26 -24.39 0.53
CA ALA A 697 -18.45 -23.18 0.56
C ALA A 697 -17.02 -23.54 0.15
N TRP A 698 -16.44 -22.81 -0.81
CA TRP A 698 -15.05 -22.95 -1.30
C TRP A 698 -14.77 -24.02 -2.37
N MET A 699 -15.75 -24.48 -3.16
CA MET A 699 -15.50 -25.47 -4.22
C MET A 699 -14.30 -25.15 -5.14
N LEU A 700 -14.06 -23.88 -5.51
CA LEU A 700 -12.89 -23.49 -6.32
C LEU A 700 -11.56 -23.71 -5.59
N SER A 701 -11.45 -23.25 -4.34
CA SER A 701 -10.31 -23.53 -3.47
C SER A 701 -10.13 -25.03 -3.18
N ILE A 702 -11.22 -25.80 -3.12
CA ILE A 702 -11.22 -27.26 -2.87
C ILE A 702 -10.75 -28.05 -4.11
N LEU A 703 -11.17 -27.65 -5.30
CA LEU A 703 -10.74 -28.22 -6.58
C LEU A 703 -9.23 -28.05 -6.81
N GLY A 704 -8.66 -26.93 -6.35
CA GLY A 704 -7.27 -26.59 -6.62
C GLY A 704 -6.99 -26.36 -8.11
N LYS A 705 -5.72 -26.12 -8.47
CA LYS A 705 -5.33 -25.84 -9.86
C LYS A 705 -5.60 -27.03 -10.80
N GLU A 706 -5.32 -28.25 -10.35
CA GLU A 706 -5.53 -29.49 -11.12
C GLU A 706 -7.03 -29.76 -11.37
N GLY A 707 -7.90 -29.48 -10.41
CA GLY A 707 -9.35 -29.63 -10.59
C GLY A 707 -9.95 -28.63 -11.58
N ILE A 708 -9.43 -27.40 -11.62
CA ILE A 708 -9.80 -26.39 -12.63
C ILE A 708 -9.39 -26.88 -14.03
N GLU A 709 -8.18 -27.41 -14.17
CA GLU A 709 -7.66 -27.93 -15.44
C GLU A 709 -8.51 -29.09 -15.96
N ASN A 710 -8.85 -30.06 -15.11
CA ASN A 710 -9.72 -31.18 -15.48
C ASN A 710 -11.11 -30.74 -15.95
N LYS A 711 -11.70 -29.71 -15.31
CA LYS A 711 -13.00 -29.17 -15.72
C LYS A 711 -12.93 -28.46 -17.07
N ILE A 712 -11.84 -27.76 -17.35
CA ILE A 712 -11.62 -27.12 -18.64
C ILE A 712 -11.32 -28.16 -19.73
N ASP A 713 -10.58 -29.22 -19.42
CA ASP A 713 -10.33 -30.31 -20.37
C ASP A 713 -11.64 -31.04 -20.72
N SER A 714 -12.56 -31.21 -19.76
CA SER A 714 -13.93 -31.70 -20.02
C SER A 714 -14.72 -30.77 -20.94
N PHE A 715 -14.66 -29.45 -20.71
CA PHE A 715 -15.28 -28.45 -21.58
C PHE A 715 -14.70 -28.48 -23.00
N LEU A 716 -13.38 -28.63 -23.14
CA LEU A 716 -12.70 -28.76 -24.43
C LEU A 716 -13.11 -30.03 -25.16
N GLN A 717 -13.15 -31.18 -24.47
CA GLN A 717 -13.57 -32.45 -25.05
C GLN A 717 -15.00 -32.40 -25.59
N ARG A 718 -15.93 -31.75 -24.86
CA ARG A 718 -17.31 -31.55 -25.32
C ARG A 718 -17.41 -30.51 -26.44
N SER A 719 -16.55 -29.50 -26.43
CA SER A 719 -16.46 -28.54 -27.53
C SER A 719 -15.96 -29.20 -28.82
N THR A 720 -15.07 -30.19 -28.72
CA THR A 720 -14.62 -30.99 -29.87
C THR A 720 -15.76 -31.76 -30.51
N SER A 721 -16.64 -32.41 -29.72
CA SER A 721 -17.79 -33.14 -30.29
C SER A 721 -18.76 -32.22 -31.05
N VAL A 722 -18.96 -30.98 -30.57
CA VAL A 722 -19.79 -29.96 -31.24
C VAL A 722 -19.15 -29.46 -32.54
N VAL A 723 -17.82 -29.39 -32.61
CA VAL A 723 -17.10 -28.98 -33.83
C VAL A 723 -17.05 -30.12 -34.86
N GLU A 724 -16.99 -31.37 -34.41
CA GLU A 724 -16.98 -32.57 -35.26
C GLU A 724 -18.34 -32.85 -35.91
N SER A 725 -19.46 -32.44 -35.30
CA SER A 725 -20.79 -32.56 -35.91
C SER A 725 -21.04 -31.59 -37.08
N LEU A 726 -20.16 -30.60 -37.28
CA LEU A 726 -20.23 -29.67 -38.42
C LEU A 726 -19.56 -30.29 -39.67
N TYR A 727 -20.34 -30.47 -40.75
CA TYR A 727 -19.91 -31.05 -42.04
C TYR A 727 -18.75 -30.29 -42.72
N ASP A 728 -18.05 -30.97 -43.64
CA ASP A 728 -16.78 -30.52 -44.27
C ASP A 728 -16.97 -29.87 -45.68
N GLY A 729 -17.88 -28.90 -45.82
CA GLY A 729 -18.01 -28.08 -47.05
C GLY A 729 -16.96 -26.95 -47.18
N GLU A 730 -16.66 -26.49 -48.41
CA GLU A 730 -15.66 -25.41 -48.64
C GLU A 730 -16.02 -24.06 -47.98
N ASN A 731 -17.30 -23.66 -47.96
CA ASN A 731 -17.77 -22.47 -47.23
C ASN A 731 -17.88 -22.72 -45.71
N GLU A 732 -17.98 -23.98 -45.28
CA GLU A 732 -18.15 -24.38 -43.88
C GLU A 732 -16.82 -24.50 -43.14
N ARG A 733 -15.69 -24.68 -43.85
CA ARG A 733 -14.34 -24.67 -43.25
C ARG A 733 -13.99 -23.33 -42.60
N GLU A 734 -14.45 -22.22 -43.16
CA GLU A 734 -14.27 -20.89 -42.56
C GLU A 734 -15.08 -20.78 -41.27
N LEU A 735 -16.35 -21.16 -41.30
CA LEU A 735 -17.25 -21.19 -40.14
C LEU A 735 -16.67 -22.05 -39.00
N LYS A 736 -16.19 -23.25 -39.34
CA LYS A 736 -15.59 -24.22 -38.41
C LYS A 736 -14.35 -23.66 -37.71
N SER A 737 -13.44 -23.01 -38.44
CA SER A 737 -12.28 -22.34 -37.83
C SER A 737 -12.70 -21.20 -36.90
N GLN A 738 -13.71 -20.41 -37.28
CA GLN A 738 -14.18 -19.29 -36.47
C GLN A 738 -14.82 -19.76 -35.15
N ILE A 739 -15.56 -20.86 -35.18
CA ILE A 739 -16.14 -21.51 -34.00
C ILE A 739 -15.03 -22.07 -33.10
N VAL A 740 -14.03 -22.75 -33.67
CA VAL A 740 -12.86 -23.29 -32.94
C VAL A 740 -12.11 -22.20 -32.17
N VAL A 741 -11.78 -21.08 -32.83
CA VAL A 741 -11.06 -19.96 -32.20
C VAL A 741 -11.90 -19.30 -31.10
N SER A 742 -13.22 -19.17 -31.31
CA SER A 742 -14.12 -18.53 -30.34
C SER A 742 -14.41 -19.41 -29.12
N LEU A 743 -14.62 -20.72 -29.31
CA LEU A 743 -14.78 -21.69 -28.22
C LEU A 743 -13.48 -21.86 -27.41
N SER A 744 -12.33 -21.87 -28.08
CA SER A 744 -11.02 -21.87 -27.42
C SER A 744 -10.80 -20.58 -26.62
N ALA A 745 -11.17 -19.42 -27.17
CA ALA A 745 -11.12 -18.15 -26.44
C ALA A 745 -12.05 -18.14 -25.22
N LEU A 746 -13.24 -18.73 -25.32
CA LEU A 746 -14.17 -18.89 -24.21
C LEU A 746 -13.59 -19.82 -23.13
N GLY A 747 -13.00 -20.95 -23.51
CA GLY A 747 -12.31 -21.87 -22.59
C GLY A 747 -11.16 -21.19 -21.84
N PHE A 748 -10.36 -20.36 -22.53
CA PHE A 748 -9.32 -19.54 -21.91
C PHE A 748 -9.90 -18.53 -20.91
N CYS A 749 -10.98 -17.83 -21.28
CA CYS A 749 -11.64 -16.86 -20.40
C CYS A 749 -12.18 -17.53 -19.14
N LEU A 750 -12.86 -18.69 -19.27
CA LEU A 750 -13.39 -19.44 -18.13
C LEU A 750 -12.28 -19.92 -17.20
N LYS A 751 -11.22 -20.53 -17.75
CA LYS A 751 -10.03 -20.96 -16.99
C LYS A 751 -9.45 -19.80 -16.19
N THR A 752 -9.25 -18.65 -16.83
CA THR A 752 -8.61 -17.49 -16.21
C THR A 752 -9.53 -16.81 -15.20
N ILE A 753 -10.86 -16.75 -15.45
CA ILE A 753 -11.84 -16.24 -14.49
C ILE A 753 -11.82 -17.10 -13.22
N MET A 754 -11.80 -18.42 -13.33
CA MET A 754 -11.72 -19.33 -12.18
C MET A 754 -10.43 -19.10 -11.37
N GLN A 755 -9.29 -18.87 -12.05
CA GLN A 755 -8.01 -18.56 -11.40
C GLN A 755 -8.01 -17.19 -10.70
N GLU A 756 -8.57 -16.15 -11.32
CA GLU A 756 -8.66 -14.80 -10.73
C GLU A 756 -9.63 -14.77 -9.55
N VAL A 757 -10.75 -15.51 -9.60
CA VAL A 757 -11.66 -15.66 -8.45
C VAL A 757 -10.97 -16.38 -7.29
N MET A 758 -10.21 -17.44 -7.56
CA MET A 758 -9.38 -18.11 -6.56
C MET A 758 -8.31 -17.18 -5.95
N GLN A 759 -7.73 -16.28 -6.75
CA GLN A 759 -6.79 -15.27 -6.26
C GLN A 759 -7.48 -14.20 -5.38
N ILE A 760 -8.70 -13.79 -5.73
CA ILE A 760 -9.53 -12.90 -4.90
C ILE A 760 -9.88 -13.59 -3.58
N GLU A 761 -10.20 -14.88 -3.61
CA GLU A 761 -10.43 -15.72 -2.43
C GLU A 761 -9.22 -15.71 -1.48
N GLU A 762 -8.01 -15.97 -1.99
CA GLU A 762 -6.77 -15.93 -1.21
C GLU A 762 -6.51 -14.53 -0.62
N CYS A 763 -6.64 -13.48 -1.43
CA CYS A 763 -6.46 -12.10 -0.96
C CYS A 763 -7.49 -11.72 0.10
N MET A 764 -8.74 -12.17 -0.03
CA MET A 764 -9.78 -11.92 0.98
C MET A 764 -9.50 -12.66 2.29
N LYS A 765 -8.94 -13.88 2.25
CA LYS A 765 -8.46 -14.57 3.45
C LYS A 765 -7.37 -13.77 4.15
N GLU A 766 -6.36 -13.28 3.41
CA GLU A 766 -5.31 -12.40 3.96
C GLU A 766 -5.91 -11.14 4.60
N LEU A 767 -6.89 -10.52 3.94
CA LEU A 767 -7.54 -9.30 4.40
C LEU A 767 -8.38 -9.49 5.66
N VAL A 768 -9.07 -10.64 5.78
CA VAL A 768 -9.86 -11.00 6.97
C VAL A 768 -8.96 -11.30 8.17
N GLN A 769 -7.87 -12.04 7.96
CA GLN A 769 -6.84 -12.30 8.98
C GLN A 769 -6.23 -10.99 9.49
N TRP A 770 -5.89 -10.10 8.56
CA TRP A 770 -5.25 -8.84 8.89
C TRP A 770 -6.19 -7.89 9.68
N ASN A 771 -7.49 -7.90 9.39
CA ASN A 771 -8.48 -7.12 10.14
C ASN A 771 -8.74 -7.66 11.56
N ASN A 772 -8.44 -8.93 11.84
CA ASN A 772 -8.69 -9.58 13.12
C ASN A 772 -7.42 -10.26 13.65
N PRO A 773 -6.39 -9.49 14.04
CA PRO A 773 -5.11 -10.06 14.49
C PRO A 773 -5.21 -10.81 15.84
N ASN A 774 -6.33 -10.66 16.57
CA ASN A 774 -6.56 -11.24 17.90
C ASN A 774 -7.38 -12.54 17.88
N SER A 775 -7.89 -12.97 16.72
CA SER A 775 -8.64 -14.22 16.58
C SER A 775 -7.74 -15.26 15.93
N GLU A 776 -7.45 -16.33 16.67
CA GLU A 776 -6.85 -17.56 16.15
C GLU A 776 -7.84 -18.25 15.20
N ILE A 777 -7.98 -17.76 13.97
CA ILE A 777 -8.55 -18.58 12.91
C ILE A 777 -7.43 -18.95 11.96
N ASN A 778 -6.86 -20.10 12.24
CA ASN A 778 -6.00 -20.81 11.32
C ASN A 778 -6.90 -21.40 10.21
N LEU A 779 -7.26 -20.56 9.23
CA LEU A 779 -7.97 -20.99 8.01
C LEU A 779 -7.19 -22.11 7.26
N TYR A 780 -5.88 -22.21 7.51
CA TYR A 780 -5.05 -23.32 7.05
C TYR A 780 -5.41 -24.63 7.77
N GLU A 781 -5.67 -24.63 9.08
CA GLU A 781 -6.19 -25.79 9.84
C GLU A 781 -7.58 -26.23 9.35
N ILE A 782 -8.46 -25.29 8.99
CA ILE A 782 -9.77 -25.64 8.42
C ILE A 782 -9.57 -26.30 7.04
N SER A 783 -8.68 -25.75 6.20
CA SER A 783 -8.34 -26.35 4.90
C SER A 783 -7.55 -27.67 5.01
N PHE A 784 -6.80 -27.87 6.09
CA PHE A 784 -5.95 -29.02 6.36
C PHE A 784 -6.72 -30.17 7.02
N HIS A 785 -7.70 -29.86 7.89
CA HIS A 785 -8.64 -30.83 8.45
C HIS A 785 -9.64 -31.34 7.40
N ILE A 786 -10.02 -30.50 6.42
CA ILE A 786 -10.78 -30.95 5.24
C ILE A 786 -9.93 -31.90 4.37
N ARG A 787 -8.62 -31.65 4.22
CA ARG A 787 -7.71 -32.55 3.47
C ARG A 787 -7.54 -33.94 4.11
N MET A 788 -7.61 -34.07 5.44
CA MET A 788 -7.36 -35.34 6.12
C MET A 788 -8.56 -36.32 6.11
N GLN A 789 -9.75 -35.91 5.66
CA GLN A 789 -10.95 -36.75 5.70
C GLN A 789 -11.40 -37.37 4.37
N GLN A 790 -10.68 -37.16 3.25
CA GLN A 790 -10.99 -37.81 1.96
C GLN A 790 -9.94 -38.84 1.48
N GLN A 791 -8.86 -39.07 2.23
CA GLN A 791 -7.81 -40.05 1.87
C GLN A 791 -7.59 -41.19 2.87
N SER A 792 -8.47 -41.38 3.86
CA SER A 792 -8.30 -42.43 4.89
C SER A 792 -9.46 -43.43 5.03
N ILE A 793 -10.21 -43.68 3.94
CA ILE A 793 -11.16 -44.80 3.88
C ILE A 793 -10.80 -45.68 2.68
N PHE A 794 -9.60 -46.29 2.70
CA PHE A 794 -9.29 -47.44 1.85
C PHE A 794 -8.08 -48.24 2.37
N ALA A 795 -7.95 -48.44 3.70
CA ALA A 795 -7.12 -49.49 4.26
C ALA A 795 -7.44 -49.67 5.74
N PHE A 796 -7.58 -50.91 6.18
CA PHE A 796 -7.78 -51.37 7.56
C PHE A 796 -9.16 -51.09 8.19
N VAL A 797 -10.02 -52.11 8.25
CA VAL A 797 -10.12 -53.04 9.40
C VAL A 797 -11.06 -54.18 9.01
N LEU A 798 -10.48 -55.36 8.82
CA LEU A 798 -11.16 -56.66 8.78
C LEU A 798 -10.44 -57.52 9.82
N HIS A 799 -10.96 -57.58 11.05
CA HIS A 799 -11.08 -58.80 11.85
C HIS A 799 -11.55 -58.53 13.29
N THR A 800 -12.74 -59.09 13.57
CA THR A 800 -13.22 -59.72 14.81
C THR A 800 -13.71 -58.88 16.01
N PRO A 801 -14.86 -59.28 16.62
CA PRO A 801 -15.50 -58.62 17.76
C PRO A 801 -15.18 -59.32 19.09
N THR A 802 -15.26 -58.60 20.23
CA THR A 802 -15.76 -59.12 21.52
C THR A 802 -15.90 -58.02 22.58
N SER A 803 -16.98 -58.14 23.36
CA SER A 803 -17.36 -57.39 24.57
C SER A 803 -18.13 -56.07 24.40
N PHE A 804 -19.34 -56.21 23.84
CA PHE A 804 -20.53 -55.55 24.37
C PHE A 804 -20.85 -56.12 25.77
N ILE A 805 -21.47 -55.29 26.63
CA ILE A 805 -21.98 -55.52 28.00
C ILE A 805 -21.10 -54.88 29.09
N LEU A 806 -21.34 -53.59 29.37
CA LEU A 806 -21.55 -52.99 30.71
C LEU A 806 -21.59 -51.45 30.59
N SER A 807 -22.68 -50.89 30.05
CA SER A 807 -23.00 -49.44 30.16
C SER A 807 -24.45 -49.15 29.79
N LEU A 808 -25.39 -49.94 30.34
CA LEU A 808 -26.82 -49.67 30.26
C LEU A 808 -27.44 -49.95 31.63
N THR A 809 -27.13 -49.11 32.60
CA THR A 809 -27.94 -48.90 33.81
C THR A 809 -27.60 -47.53 34.40
N LEU A 810 -28.63 -46.80 34.81
CA LEU A 810 -28.61 -45.48 35.45
C LEU A 810 -28.60 -44.24 34.54
N ILE A 811 -29.59 -44.19 33.64
CA ILE A 811 -30.46 -43.01 33.52
C ILE A 811 -31.76 -43.36 34.26
N ARG A 812 -31.86 -42.97 35.54
CA ARG A 812 -33.11 -42.66 36.26
C ARG A 812 -32.76 -42.31 37.72
N ASP A 813 -33.40 -41.25 38.22
CA ASP A 813 -33.38 -40.71 39.58
C ASP A 813 -32.16 -39.79 39.86
N LEU A 814 -32.26 -38.49 40.14
CA LEU A 814 -33.34 -37.66 40.64
C LEU A 814 -33.23 -36.22 40.12
N SER A 815 -34.30 -35.77 39.47
CA SER A 815 -34.76 -34.39 39.51
C SER A 815 -35.40 -34.11 40.88
N HIS A 816 -35.01 -33.05 41.60
CA HIS A 816 -35.97 -32.30 42.42
C HIS A 816 -35.49 -30.88 42.73
N HIS A 817 -36.41 -29.95 42.48
CA HIS A 817 -36.54 -28.57 42.97
C HIS A 817 -35.81 -27.39 42.31
N GLN A 818 -36.59 -26.75 41.43
CA GLN A 818 -36.64 -25.31 41.18
C GLN A 818 -36.87 -24.49 42.48
N HIS A 819 -36.25 -23.32 42.58
CA HIS A 819 -36.92 -22.07 42.99
C HIS A 819 -36.15 -20.82 42.53
N LEU A 820 -36.91 -19.81 42.13
CA LEU A 820 -36.51 -18.50 41.59
C LEU A 820 -35.71 -17.63 42.57
N ASN A 821 -34.84 -16.74 42.04
CA ASN A 821 -35.11 -15.28 42.13
C ASN A 821 -34.21 -14.39 41.25
N PHE A 822 -34.91 -13.47 40.58
CA PHE A 822 -34.47 -12.33 39.78
C PHE A 822 -34.26 -11.13 40.73
N SER A 823 -33.07 -10.53 40.80
CA SER A 823 -32.91 -9.12 41.24
C SER A 823 -31.45 -8.64 41.13
N LEU A 824 -31.11 -7.81 40.14
CA LEU A 824 -30.54 -6.46 40.30
C LEU A 824 -30.05 -5.91 38.95
N VAL A 825 -31.01 -5.47 38.13
CA VAL A 825 -30.81 -4.41 37.13
C VAL A 825 -31.52 -3.18 37.70
N ARG A 826 -30.88 -2.44 38.61
CA ARG A 826 -31.27 -1.07 38.98
C ARG A 826 -30.27 -0.40 39.93
N SER A 827 -29.22 0.19 39.39
CA SER A 827 -28.51 1.31 40.04
C SER A 827 -27.52 1.97 39.06
N LEU A 828 -28.04 2.34 37.89
CA LEU A 828 -27.49 3.39 37.04
C LEU A 828 -28.52 4.51 37.04
N THR A 829 -28.38 5.47 37.96
CA THR A 829 -28.75 6.91 37.85
C THR A 829 -28.76 7.56 39.23
N MET A 830 -28.17 8.77 39.29
CA MET A 830 -28.14 9.74 40.39
C MET A 830 -27.00 9.63 41.42
N ALA A 831 -25.97 10.45 41.24
CA ALA A 831 -25.69 11.56 42.17
C ALA A 831 -24.60 12.48 41.58
N SER A 832 -25.01 13.71 41.25
CA SER A 832 -24.15 14.87 41.04
C SER A 832 -23.97 15.62 42.37
N ASN A 833 -22.82 16.29 42.49
CA ASN A 833 -22.41 17.36 43.43
C ASN A 833 -21.80 16.98 44.80
N SER A 834 -20.48 17.19 44.92
CA SER A 834 -19.89 18.24 45.80
C SER A 834 -18.36 18.39 45.65
N SER A 835 -17.94 19.55 45.14
CA SER A 835 -16.80 20.42 45.52
C SER A 835 -15.42 19.88 46.02
N ASN A 836 -14.40 20.47 45.37
CA ASN A 836 -13.09 20.95 45.85
C ASN A 836 -11.84 20.05 45.82
N GLY A 837 -10.86 20.51 45.04
CA GLY A 837 -9.46 20.65 45.48
C GLY A 837 -8.52 19.47 45.27
N ASP A 838 -7.80 19.50 44.14
CA ASP A 838 -6.33 19.39 44.04
C ASP A 838 -5.81 18.44 42.95
N HIS A 839 -4.92 19.01 42.15
CA HIS A 839 -4.20 18.41 41.04
C HIS A 839 -3.19 17.36 41.53
N GLN A 840 -3.39 16.09 41.18
CA GLN A 840 -2.31 15.13 40.95
C GLN A 840 -2.68 14.16 39.82
N THR A 841 -1.87 14.15 38.77
CA THR A 841 -1.96 13.24 37.63
C THR A 841 -1.64 11.81 38.05
N SER A 842 -2.67 11.03 38.39
CA SER A 842 -2.58 9.57 38.55
C SER A 842 -2.75 8.90 37.18
N THR A 843 -1.65 8.35 36.65
CA THR A 843 -1.67 7.37 35.58
C THR A 843 -2.37 6.11 36.10
N LYS A 844 -3.56 5.80 35.56
CA LYS A 844 -4.24 4.53 35.85
C LYS A 844 -3.33 3.37 35.42
N GLN A 845 -2.81 2.62 36.38
CA GLN A 845 -2.16 1.34 36.14
C GLN A 845 -3.17 0.37 35.48
N PRO A 846 -2.71 -0.51 34.57
CA PRO A 846 -3.54 -1.60 34.08
C PRO A 846 -3.99 -2.50 35.25
N PRO A 847 -5.13 -3.21 35.12
CA PRO A 847 -5.57 -4.12 36.17
C PRO A 847 -4.46 -5.14 36.45
N LEU A 848 -4.11 -5.32 37.73
CA LEU A 848 -3.19 -6.38 38.14
C LEU A 848 -3.72 -7.74 37.67
N PRO A 849 -2.84 -8.65 37.21
CA PRO A 849 -3.23 -10.03 36.95
C PRO A 849 -3.83 -10.65 38.24
N SER A 850 -4.78 -11.56 38.05
CA SER A 850 -5.56 -12.19 39.13
C SER A 850 -4.69 -12.62 40.33
N PRO A 851 -5.14 -12.40 41.60
CA PRO A 851 -4.36 -12.71 42.81
C PRO A 851 -3.98 -14.19 42.97
N LEU A 852 -4.58 -15.08 42.19
CA LEU A 852 -4.39 -16.53 42.28
C LEU A 852 -2.96 -17.00 41.96
N ARG A 853 -2.16 -16.20 41.23
CA ARG A 853 -0.76 -16.55 40.87
C ARG A 853 0.24 -16.36 42.01
N PHE A 854 -0.13 -15.67 43.09
CA PHE A 854 0.69 -15.51 44.30
C PHE A 854 0.33 -16.50 45.42
N SER A 855 -0.59 -17.44 45.16
CA SER A 855 -0.91 -18.47 46.15
C SER A 855 0.30 -19.41 46.31
N LYS A 856 0.89 -19.41 47.51
CA LYS A 856 2.00 -20.28 47.95
C LYS A 856 1.66 -21.79 47.94
N PHE A 857 0.53 -22.19 47.36
CA PHE A 857 -0.08 -23.52 47.53
C PHE A 857 0.18 -24.49 46.37
N PHE A 858 0.79 -24.05 45.26
CA PHE A 858 1.40 -24.92 44.26
C PHE A 858 2.85 -24.48 44.07
N GLN A 859 3.82 -25.30 44.47
CA GLN A 859 5.20 -25.14 44.02
C GLN A 859 5.27 -25.51 42.54
N SER A 860 4.80 -24.62 41.67
CA SER A 860 4.85 -24.81 40.22
C SER A 860 6.30 -24.65 39.75
N ASN A 861 6.78 -25.60 38.94
CA ASN A 861 8.05 -25.50 38.25
C ASN A 861 8.15 -24.16 37.49
N MET A 862 9.33 -23.56 37.45
CA MET A 862 9.62 -22.36 36.66
C MET A 862 9.69 -22.75 35.19
N ARG A 863 8.80 -22.19 34.37
CA ARG A 863 8.75 -22.47 32.91
C ARG A 863 9.64 -21.47 32.18
N ILE A 864 10.67 -21.97 31.50
CA ILE A 864 11.72 -21.15 30.89
C ILE A 864 11.76 -21.41 29.39
N LEU A 865 11.52 -20.37 28.58
CA LEU A 865 11.75 -20.41 27.14
C LEU A 865 13.18 -20.01 26.80
N VAL A 866 13.88 -20.81 26.00
CA VAL A 866 15.16 -20.47 25.40
C VAL A 866 15.02 -20.46 23.89
N THR A 867 14.93 -19.27 23.28
CA THR A 867 14.95 -19.15 21.82
C THR A 867 16.38 -19.23 21.33
N GLY A 868 16.67 -19.97 20.25
CA GLY A 868 18.06 -20.22 19.83
C GLY A 868 18.78 -21.23 20.73
N GLY A 869 18.03 -22.02 21.50
CA GLY A 869 18.56 -22.98 22.47
C GLY A 869 19.32 -24.16 21.86
N ALA A 870 19.16 -24.44 20.56
CA ALA A 870 19.94 -25.48 19.87
C ALA A 870 21.29 -24.95 19.32
N GLY A 871 21.57 -23.66 19.54
CA GLY A 871 22.85 -23.02 19.19
C GLY A 871 23.97 -23.31 20.17
N PHE A 872 25.14 -22.69 19.92
CA PHE A 872 26.34 -22.83 20.75
C PHE A 872 26.08 -22.43 22.22
N ILE A 873 25.91 -21.13 22.53
CA ILE A 873 25.66 -20.67 23.91
C ILE A 873 24.34 -21.22 24.45
N GLY A 874 23.30 -21.26 23.61
CA GLY A 874 21.96 -21.71 23.98
C GLY A 874 21.92 -23.14 24.52
N SER A 875 22.65 -24.08 23.92
CA SER A 875 22.64 -25.47 24.38
C SER A 875 23.34 -25.65 25.73
N HIS A 876 24.41 -24.88 26.00
CA HIS A 876 25.06 -24.87 27.32
C HIS A 876 24.17 -24.21 28.38
N LEU A 877 23.41 -23.19 28.00
CA LEU A 877 22.41 -22.58 28.87
C LEU A 877 21.30 -23.57 29.22
N VAL A 878 20.76 -24.29 28.23
CA VAL A 878 19.76 -25.35 28.45
C VAL A 878 20.30 -26.41 29.41
N ASP A 879 21.54 -26.86 29.21
CA ASP A 879 22.18 -27.83 30.10
C ASP A 879 22.17 -27.35 31.55
N ARG A 880 22.59 -26.11 31.77
CA ARG A 880 22.69 -25.50 33.10
C ARG A 880 21.33 -25.24 33.75
N LEU A 881 20.30 -24.93 32.94
CA LEU A 881 18.94 -24.73 33.42
C LEU A 881 18.26 -26.06 33.78
N MET A 882 18.52 -27.12 33.02
CA MET A 882 17.98 -28.46 33.25
C MET A 882 18.56 -29.15 34.49
N GLU A 883 19.77 -28.76 34.93
CA GLU A 883 20.35 -29.21 36.21
C GLU A 883 19.50 -28.81 37.43
N ASN A 884 18.71 -27.74 37.33
CA ASN A 884 17.80 -27.35 38.39
C ASN A 884 16.47 -28.09 38.22
N GLU A 885 16.14 -28.94 39.20
CA GLU A 885 14.98 -29.81 39.12
C GLU A 885 13.63 -29.10 39.11
N LYS A 886 13.61 -27.81 39.47
CA LYS A 886 12.40 -26.98 39.46
C LYS A 886 12.16 -26.30 38.12
N ASN A 887 13.04 -26.45 37.14
CA ASN A 887 12.91 -25.82 35.85
C ASN A 887 12.25 -26.76 34.84
N GLU A 888 11.31 -26.23 34.08
CA GLU A 888 10.79 -26.81 32.86
C GLU A 888 11.28 -25.96 31.69
N VAL A 889 12.07 -26.55 30.80
CA VAL A 889 12.80 -25.82 29.76
C VAL A 889 12.20 -26.12 28.39
N ILE A 890 11.71 -25.07 27.75
CA ILE A 890 11.17 -25.10 26.39
C ILE A 890 12.19 -24.43 25.47
N VAL A 891 12.61 -25.13 24.41
CA VAL A 891 13.53 -24.58 23.41
C VAL A 891 12.77 -24.28 22.12
N ALA A 892 12.93 -23.07 21.60
CA ALA A 892 12.45 -22.69 20.27
C ALA A 892 13.63 -22.43 19.33
N ASP A 893 13.79 -23.23 18.28
CA ASP A 893 14.90 -23.09 17.32
C ASP A 893 14.50 -23.51 15.91
N ASN A 894 14.94 -22.77 14.89
CA ASN A 894 14.67 -23.09 13.48
C ASN A 894 15.79 -23.92 12.81
N TYR A 895 16.87 -24.20 13.54
CA TYR A 895 18.08 -24.89 13.09
C TYR A 895 18.81 -24.19 11.94
N PHE A 896 18.68 -22.87 11.81
CA PHE A 896 19.40 -22.13 10.77
C PHE A 896 20.93 -22.21 10.96
N THR A 897 21.39 -22.10 12.21
CA THR A 897 22.81 -22.31 12.60
C THR A 897 22.97 -23.26 13.78
N GLY A 898 21.89 -23.60 14.49
CA GLY A 898 21.88 -24.58 15.57
C GLY A 898 21.79 -26.01 15.05
N SER A 899 22.07 -26.99 15.92
CA SER A 899 21.92 -28.41 15.60
C SER A 899 21.09 -29.11 16.68
N LYS A 900 20.20 -30.00 16.25
CA LYS A 900 19.41 -30.85 17.15
C LYS A 900 20.31 -31.73 18.03
N ASP A 901 21.48 -32.12 17.53
CA ASP A 901 22.42 -32.97 18.26
C ASP A 901 22.93 -32.31 19.56
N ASN A 902 23.01 -30.98 19.58
CA ASN A 902 23.42 -30.23 20.78
C ASN A 902 22.49 -30.44 21.97
N LEU A 903 21.24 -30.85 21.72
CA LEU A 903 20.19 -31.05 22.73
C LEU A 903 19.81 -32.53 22.89
N LYS A 904 20.48 -33.44 22.17
CA LYS A 904 20.12 -34.86 22.10
C LYS A 904 19.93 -35.51 23.48
N LYS A 905 20.74 -35.10 24.46
CA LYS A 905 20.69 -35.63 25.83
C LYS A 905 19.40 -35.34 26.60
N TRP A 906 18.64 -34.32 26.20
CA TRP A 906 17.40 -33.90 26.88
C TRP A 906 16.12 -34.33 26.17
N ILE A 907 16.22 -34.74 24.90
CA ILE A 907 15.05 -35.16 24.11
C ILE A 907 14.40 -36.37 24.79
N GLY A 908 13.12 -36.24 25.14
CA GLY A 908 12.35 -37.26 25.86
C GLY A 908 12.34 -37.09 27.39
N HIS A 909 13.10 -36.13 27.94
CA HIS A 909 13.03 -35.80 29.36
C HIS A 909 11.69 -35.10 29.68
N PRO A 910 10.98 -35.45 30.77
CA PRO A 910 9.61 -34.95 31.04
C PRO A 910 9.51 -33.45 31.30
N ARG A 911 10.62 -32.78 31.62
CA ARG A 911 10.72 -31.33 31.84
C ARG A 911 11.34 -30.56 30.67
N PHE A 912 11.52 -31.21 29.53
CA PHE A 912 12.17 -30.62 28.36
C PHE A 912 11.28 -30.73 27.12
N GLU A 913 11.04 -29.59 26.47
CA GLU A 913 10.31 -29.53 25.21
C GLU A 913 11.16 -28.83 24.14
N LEU A 914 11.12 -29.35 22.92
CA LEU A 914 11.82 -28.81 21.78
C LEU A 914 10.84 -28.49 20.65
N ILE A 915 10.67 -27.21 20.39
CA ILE A 915 9.78 -26.66 19.37
C ILE A 915 10.63 -26.19 18.19
N ARG A 916 10.42 -26.77 17.01
CA ARG A 916 11.01 -26.25 15.78
C ARG A 916 10.26 -25.00 15.34
N HIS A 917 10.79 -23.83 15.65
CA HIS A 917 10.08 -22.55 15.45
C HIS A 917 11.04 -21.42 15.03
N ASP A 918 10.62 -20.59 14.08
CA ASP A 918 11.31 -19.36 13.73
C ASP A 918 10.70 -18.19 14.51
N VAL A 919 11.51 -17.47 15.29
CA VAL A 919 11.03 -16.37 16.14
C VAL A 919 10.39 -15.22 15.36
N THR A 920 10.62 -15.11 14.04
CA THR A 920 9.91 -14.13 13.20
C THR A 920 8.41 -14.42 13.10
N GLU A 921 7.99 -15.64 13.40
CA GLU A 921 6.59 -16.03 13.55
C GLU A 921 6.16 -15.94 15.03
N PRO A 922 4.91 -15.52 15.32
CA PRO A 922 4.39 -15.48 16.68
C PRO A 922 4.46 -16.84 17.39
N LEU A 923 4.79 -16.84 18.69
CA LEU A 923 4.81 -18.03 19.53
C LEU A 923 3.84 -17.87 20.71
N LEU A 924 2.95 -18.85 20.87
CA LEU A 924 1.87 -18.80 21.86
C LEU A 924 2.07 -19.88 22.94
N ILE A 925 2.89 -19.57 23.94
CA ILE A 925 3.13 -20.45 25.08
C ILE A 925 3.05 -19.68 26.40
N GLU A 926 2.93 -20.37 27.52
CA GLU A 926 2.98 -19.78 28.85
C GLU A 926 4.32 -20.06 29.51
N VAL A 927 5.06 -19.00 29.85
CA VAL A 927 6.38 -19.09 30.48
C VAL A 927 6.58 -17.97 31.50
N ASP A 928 7.52 -18.16 32.41
CA ASP A 928 7.87 -17.21 33.47
C ASP A 928 9.14 -16.43 33.11
N GLN A 929 10.08 -17.06 32.40
CA GLN A 929 11.31 -16.45 31.92
C GLN A 929 11.56 -16.75 30.43
N ILE A 930 12.13 -15.78 29.72
CA ILE A 930 12.52 -15.90 28.31
C ILE A 930 13.98 -15.50 28.15
N TYR A 931 14.83 -16.46 27.76
CA TYR A 931 16.19 -16.20 27.29
C TYR A 931 16.17 -16.09 25.76
N HIS A 932 16.27 -14.86 25.25
CA HIS A 932 16.18 -14.58 23.83
C HIS A 932 17.56 -14.58 23.15
N LEU A 933 18.00 -15.75 22.70
CA LEU A 933 19.30 -15.97 22.02
C LEU A 933 19.19 -16.16 20.50
N ALA A 934 17.98 -16.22 19.94
CA ALA A 934 17.78 -16.52 18.51
C ALA A 934 18.32 -15.39 17.60
N CYS A 935 19.50 -15.60 17.02
CA CYS A 935 20.08 -14.78 15.97
C CYS A 935 21.32 -15.49 15.38
N PRO A 936 21.55 -15.48 14.06
CA PRO A 936 22.85 -15.87 13.52
C PRO A 936 23.93 -14.91 14.05
N ALA A 937 25.00 -15.45 14.64
CA ALA A 937 26.02 -14.66 15.34
C ALA A 937 27.38 -14.60 14.63
N SER A 938 27.67 -15.54 13.73
CA SER A 938 28.94 -15.54 12.99
C SER A 938 28.88 -14.61 11.77
N PRO A 939 29.98 -13.89 11.45
CA PRO A 939 30.06 -13.04 10.27
C PRO A 939 29.77 -13.74 8.95
N ILE A 940 30.03 -15.04 8.84
CA ILE A 940 29.71 -15.79 7.63
C ILE A 940 28.18 -15.92 7.51
N PHE A 941 27.51 -16.37 8.58
CA PHE A 941 26.08 -16.68 8.53
C PHE A 941 25.18 -15.43 8.55
N TYR A 942 25.52 -14.39 9.31
CA TYR A 942 24.67 -13.20 9.34
C TYR A 942 24.79 -12.37 8.06
N LYS A 943 25.96 -12.40 7.38
CA LYS A 943 26.15 -11.77 6.06
C LYS A 943 25.57 -12.60 4.91
N TYR A 944 25.46 -13.92 5.08
CA TYR A 944 24.88 -14.80 4.07
C TYR A 944 23.43 -14.41 3.73
N ASN A 945 22.63 -14.05 4.75
CA ASN A 945 21.27 -13.57 4.55
C ASN A 945 20.97 -12.34 5.43
N PRO A 946 21.41 -11.13 5.02
CA PRO A 946 21.32 -9.93 5.85
C PRO A 946 19.86 -9.52 6.10
N VAL A 947 18.96 -9.81 5.17
CA VAL A 947 17.51 -9.55 5.31
C VAL A 947 16.91 -10.46 6.38
N LYS A 948 17.27 -11.75 6.40
CA LYS A 948 16.80 -12.66 7.46
C LYS A 948 17.38 -12.26 8.82
N THR A 949 18.67 -11.93 8.89
CA THR A 949 19.33 -11.45 10.12
C THR A 949 18.59 -10.25 10.74
N ILE A 950 18.28 -9.21 9.94
CA ILE A 950 17.60 -8.04 10.48
C ILE A 950 16.14 -8.36 10.87
N LYS A 951 15.43 -9.20 10.10
CA LYS A 951 14.07 -9.66 10.47
C LYS A 951 14.06 -10.42 11.79
N THR A 952 15.01 -11.33 12.00
CA THR A 952 15.15 -12.09 13.24
C THR A 952 15.41 -11.17 14.44
N ASN A 953 16.28 -10.15 14.30
CA ASN A 953 16.54 -9.20 15.39
C ASN A 953 15.38 -8.22 15.64
N VAL A 954 14.62 -7.81 14.62
CA VAL A 954 13.53 -6.83 14.79
C VAL A 954 12.21 -7.53 15.09
N ILE A 955 11.71 -8.32 14.15
CA ILE A 955 10.41 -9.00 14.25
C ILE A 955 10.49 -10.08 15.32
N GLY A 956 11.59 -10.84 15.38
CA GLY A 956 11.77 -11.87 16.40
C GLY A 956 11.74 -11.31 17.82
N THR A 957 12.46 -10.21 18.06
CA THR A 957 12.43 -9.55 19.36
C THR A 957 11.06 -8.92 19.66
N LEU A 958 10.38 -8.33 18.68
CA LEU A 958 8.99 -7.84 18.86
C LEU A 958 8.03 -8.97 19.27
N ASN A 959 8.12 -10.14 18.64
CA ASN A 959 7.27 -11.29 18.97
C ASN A 959 7.55 -11.80 20.38
N MET A 960 8.83 -11.92 20.77
CA MET A 960 9.20 -12.37 22.11
C MET A 960 8.83 -11.35 23.20
N LEU A 961 8.94 -10.05 22.91
CA LEU A 961 8.44 -8.99 23.79
C LEU A 961 6.92 -9.00 23.91
N GLY A 962 6.21 -9.27 22.81
CA GLY A 962 4.76 -9.45 22.80
C GLY A 962 4.32 -10.65 23.63
N LEU A 963 5.02 -11.78 23.50
CA LEU A 963 4.85 -12.97 24.34
C LEU A 963 5.09 -12.63 25.82
N ALA A 964 6.24 -12.03 26.14
CA ALA A 964 6.61 -11.65 27.50
C ALA A 964 5.56 -10.75 28.14
N LYS A 965 5.09 -9.74 27.41
CA LYS A 965 4.00 -8.85 27.83
C LYS A 965 2.70 -9.60 28.09
N ARG A 966 2.31 -10.54 27.23
CA ARG A 966 1.04 -11.27 27.35
C ARG A 966 1.01 -12.12 28.62
N VAL A 967 2.10 -12.83 28.92
CA VAL A 967 2.15 -13.82 30.02
C VAL A 967 2.79 -13.28 31.30
N GLY A 968 3.31 -12.06 31.25
CA GLY A 968 4.04 -11.42 32.35
C GLY A 968 5.42 -12.02 32.60
N ALA A 969 6.08 -12.56 31.56
CA ALA A 969 7.41 -13.16 31.70
C ALA A 969 8.51 -12.10 31.78
N ARG A 970 9.57 -12.41 32.55
CA ARG A 970 10.83 -11.67 32.49
C ARG A 970 11.60 -12.08 31.24
N ILE A 971 12.15 -11.12 30.50
CA ILE A 971 12.86 -11.40 29.25
C ILE A 971 14.30 -10.88 29.30
N LEU A 972 15.25 -11.75 28.92
CA LEU A 972 16.65 -11.42 28.74
C LEU A 972 16.99 -11.44 27.25
N LEU A 973 17.50 -10.32 26.74
CA LEU A 973 18.06 -10.21 25.40
C LEU A 973 19.57 -10.46 25.45
N THR A 974 20.06 -11.39 24.63
CA THR A 974 21.49 -11.45 24.34
C THR A 974 21.85 -10.48 23.22
N SER A 975 22.29 -9.30 23.64
CA SER A 975 22.95 -8.31 22.80
C SER A 975 24.42 -8.68 22.57
N THR A 976 25.24 -7.75 22.10
CA THR A 976 26.60 -8.01 21.64
C THR A 976 27.51 -6.81 21.82
N SER A 977 28.82 -7.04 21.92
CA SER A 977 29.82 -5.97 21.85
C SER A 977 29.83 -5.23 20.51
N GLU A 978 29.26 -5.79 19.43
CA GLU A 978 29.16 -5.09 18.14
C GLU A 978 28.30 -3.82 18.20
N VAL A 979 27.45 -3.63 19.23
CA VAL A 979 26.72 -2.37 19.44
C VAL A 979 27.66 -1.17 19.65
N TYR A 980 28.91 -1.43 20.04
CA TYR A 980 29.97 -0.45 20.19
C TYR A 980 30.69 -0.12 18.85
N GLY A 981 30.53 -0.96 17.83
CA GLY A 981 31.11 -0.79 16.49
C GLY A 981 32.64 -0.86 16.45
N ASP A 982 33.26 0.13 15.80
CA ASP A 982 34.70 0.39 15.88
C ASP A 982 34.96 1.45 16.96
N PRO A 983 35.18 1.04 18.22
CA PRO A 983 35.05 1.93 19.37
C PRO A 983 36.18 2.96 19.41
N LEU A 984 35.82 4.20 19.75
CA LEU A 984 36.78 5.30 19.99
C LEU A 984 37.22 5.37 21.47
N VAL A 985 36.69 4.48 22.31
CA VAL A 985 36.91 4.42 23.77
C VAL A 985 37.35 3.01 24.15
N HIS A 986 38.35 2.90 25.01
CA HIS A 986 38.93 1.63 25.44
C HIS A 986 39.32 1.63 26.93
N PRO A 987 38.88 0.66 27.77
CA PRO A 987 37.90 -0.40 27.48
C PRO A 987 36.51 0.16 27.16
N GLN A 988 35.55 -0.69 26.75
CA GLN A 988 34.19 -0.25 26.41
C GLN A 988 33.24 -0.37 27.62
N PRO A 989 32.86 0.75 28.28
CA PRO A 989 31.83 0.73 29.33
C PRO A 989 30.42 0.71 28.73
N GLU A 990 29.42 0.27 29.50
CA GLU A 990 28.03 0.18 29.04
C GLU A 990 27.39 1.54 28.70
N SER A 991 27.93 2.63 29.26
CA SER A 991 27.52 4.00 28.97
C SER A 991 27.93 4.49 27.58
N TYR A 992 28.90 3.84 26.92
CA TYR A 992 29.36 4.21 25.59
C TYR A 992 28.31 3.87 24.51
N TRP A 993 27.98 4.84 23.67
CA TRP A 993 26.91 4.70 22.67
C TRP A 993 27.29 3.90 21.43
N GLY A 994 28.59 3.70 21.18
CA GLY A 994 29.11 3.02 20.00
C GLY A 994 29.38 3.93 18.80
N ASN A 995 30.29 3.49 17.94
CA ASN A 995 30.63 4.12 16.66
C ASN A 995 30.40 3.10 15.54
N VAL A 996 29.16 3.02 15.06
CA VAL A 996 28.66 1.99 14.14
C VAL A 996 28.28 2.63 12.82
N ASN A 997 28.70 2.02 11.71
CA ASN A 997 28.23 2.40 10.37
C ASN A 997 26.83 1.80 10.14
N PRO A 998 25.77 2.59 9.89
CA PRO A 998 24.40 2.06 9.77
C PRO A 998 24.09 1.43 8.41
N ILE A 999 24.95 1.61 7.40
CA ILE A 999 24.74 1.10 6.03
C ILE A 999 25.86 0.16 5.56
N GLY A 1000 26.77 -0.20 6.45
CA GLY A 1000 27.85 -1.15 6.18
C GLY A 1000 27.33 -2.58 6.00
N VAL A 1001 28.19 -3.44 5.46
CA VAL A 1001 27.84 -4.86 5.21
C VAL A 1001 27.54 -5.65 6.50
N ARG A 1002 27.99 -5.16 7.66
CA ARG A 1002 27.75 -5.74 8.99
C ARG A 1002 26.50 -5.20 9.68
N SER A 1003 25.95 -4.08 9.19
CA SER A 1003 24.88 -3.35 9.87
C SER A 1003 23.59 -4.15 10.06
N CYS A 1004 23.35 -5.18 9.23
CA CYS A 1004 22.22 -6.09 9.43
C CYS A 1004 22.22 -6.79 10.80
N TYR A 1005 23.41 -7.05 11.37
CA TYR A 1005 23.59 -7.60 12.71
C TYR A 1005 23.75 -6.47 13.74
N ASP A 1006 24.64 -5.50 13.47
CA ASP A 1006 25.00 -4.45 14.43
C ASP A 1006 23.81 -3.55 14.76
N GLU A 1007 23.14 -2.99 13.75
CA GLU A 1007 21.93 -2.17 13.94
C GLU A 1007 20.76 -3.03 14.39
N GLY A 1008 20.69 -4.29 13.95
CA GLY A 1008 19.69 -5.25 14.42
C GLY A 1008 19.73 -5.44 15.94
N LYS A 1009 20.92 -5.60 16.52
CA LYS A 1009 21.09 -5.73 17.97
C LYS A 1009 20.86 -4.41 18.70
N ARG A 1010 21.26 -3.27 18.13
CA ARG A 1010 20.99 -1.93 18.71
C ARG A 1010 19.50 -1.61 18.77
N VAL A 1011 18.75 -1.90 17.70
CA VAL A 1011 17.29 -1.71 17.70
C VAL A 1011 16.60 -2.69 18.63
N ALA A 1012 17.10 -3.93 18.76
CA ALA A 1012 16.58 -4.88 19.74
C ALA A 1012 16.71 -4.35 21.19
N GLU A 1013 17.85 -3.74 21.57
CA GLU A 1013 17.99 -3.08 22.88
C GLU A 1013 16.98 -1.93 23.05
N THR A 1014 16.76 -1.15 21.98
CA THR A 1014 15.78 -0.05 21.99
C THR A 1014 14.37 -0.57 22.25
N LEU A 1015 13.98 -1.67 21.57
CA LEU A 1015 12.67 -2.31 21.73
C LEU A 1015 12.47 -2.83 23.16
N MET A 1016 13.48 -3.44 23.78
CA MET A 1016 13.40 -3.89 25.18
C MET A 1016 13.07 -2.71 26.10
N PHE A 1017 13.80 -1.59 25.97
CA PHE A 1017 13.58 -0.41 26.79
C PHE A 1017 12.24 0.29 26.54
N ASP A 1018 11.76 0.32 25.29
CA ASP A 1018 10.44 0.88 24.98
C ASP A 1018 9.32 0.06 25.62
N TYR A 1019 9.40 -1.27 25.56
CA TYR A 1019 8.45 -2.15 26.25
C TYR A 1019 8.52 -2.00 27.77
N HIS A 1020 9.72 -1.83 28.34
CA HIS A 1020 9.87 -1.55 29.76
C HIS A 1020 9.21 -0.22 30.15
N ARG A 1021 9.50 0.88 29.44
CA ARG A 1021 8.94 2.22 29.73
C ARG A 1021 7.43 2.28 29.53
N GLN A 1022 6.91 1.64 28.48
CA GLN A 1022 5.50 1.72 28.11
C GLN A 1022 4.62 0.72 28.87
N HIS A 1023 5.15 -0.47 29.18
CA HIS A 1023 4.36 -1.59 29.71
C HIS A 1023 4.87 -2.14 31.05
N GLY A 1024 5.96 -1.58 31.61
CA GLY A 1024 6.53 -2.05 32.87
C GLY A 1024 7.13 -3.46 32.79
N LEU A 1025 7.44 -3.94 31.58
CA LEU A 1025 7.96 -5.29 31.37
C LEU A 1025 9.32 -5.46 32.03
N GLU A 1026 9.56 -6.58 32.74
CA GLU A 1026 10.87 -6.87 33.32
C GLU A 1026 11.86 -7.32 32.25
N ILE A 1027 12.86 -6.48 31.98
CA ILE A 1027 13.86 -6.71 30.93
C ILE A 1027 15.26 -6.89 31.50
N ARG A 1028 16.09 -7.67 30.82
CA ARG A 1028 17.53 -7.81 31.05
C ARG A 1028 18.27 -7.75 29.72
N ILE A 1029 19.43 -7.10 29.67
CA ILE A 1029 20.21 -6.97 28.43
C ILE A 1029 21.66 -7.37 28.71
N ALA A 1030 22.09 -8.49 28.13
CA ALA A 1030 23.47 -8.94 28.19
C ALA A 1030 24.23 -8.51 26.92
N ARG A 1031 25.22 -7.63 27.03
CA ARG A 1031 26.14 -7.30 25.94
C ARG A 1031 27.30 -8.29 25.93
N ILE A 1032 27.14 -9.34 25.12
CA ILE A 1032 28.07 -10.46 25.06
C ILE A 1032 29.31 -10.09 24.23
N PHE A 1033 30.49 -10.31 24.80
CA PHE A 1033 31.77 -10.26 24.09
C PHE A 1033 32.15 -11.65 23.54
N ASN A 1034 33.18 -11.69 22.69
CA ASN A 1034 33.62 -12.92 22.01
C ASN A 1034 33.70 -14.10 22.98
N THR A 1035 32.89 -15.12 22.70
CA THR A 1035 32.74 -16.32 23.53
C THR A 1035 33.15 -17.55 22.72
N TYR A 1036 33.84 -18.50 23.35
CA TYR A 1036 34.33 -19.73 22.72
C TYR A 1036 34.14 -20.96 23.62
N GLY A 1037 34.16 -22.16 23.02
CA GLY A 1037 33.96 -23.42 23.74
C GLY A 1037 33.38 -24.55 22.87
N PRO A 1038 33.09 -25.73 23.48
CA PRO A 1038 32.49 -26.88 22.81
C PRO A 1038 31.15 -26.56 22.13
N ARG A 1039 30.76 -27.30 21.09
CA ARG A 1039 29.54 -27.10 20.27
C ARG A 1039 29.52 -25.83 19.40
N MET A 1040 30.56 -25.01 19.44
CA MET A 1040 30.74 -23.95 18.45
C MET A 1040 30.91 -24.58 17.06
N ASN A 1041 30.34 -23.95 16.02
CA ASN A 1041 30.48 -24.47 14.66
C ASN A 1041 31.96 -24.50 14.25
N ILE A 1042 32.40 -25.57 13.58
CA ILE A 1042 33.81 -25.77 13.21
C ILE A 1042 34.22 -24.73 12.19
N ASP A 1043 33.36 -24.50 11.19
CA ASP A 1043 33.55 -23.49 10.15
C ASP A 1043 32.76 -22.21 10.47
N ASP A 1044 32.73 -21.84 11.76
CA ASP A 1044 32.04 -20.63 12.22
C ASP A 1044 32.67 -19.34 11.66
N GLY A 1045 33.93 -19.35 11.26
CA GLY A 1045 34.59 -18.19 10.67
C GLY A 1045 35.17 -17.20 11.68
N ARG A 1046 34.92 -17.38 12.99
CA ARG A 1046 35.62 -16.67 14.06
C ARG A 1046 37.02 -17.28 14.28
N VAL A 1047 37.94 -16.45 14.78
CA VAL A 1047 39.37 -16.79 14.83
C VAL A 1047 39.71 -18.03 15.65
N VAL A 1048 39.09 -18.23 16.82
CA VAL A 1048 39.38 -19.39 17.69
C VAL A 1048 38.94 -20.70 17.05
N SER A 1049 37.73 -20.78 16.48
CA SER A 1049 37.27 -21.98 15.78
C SER A 1049 38.10 -22.29 14.55
N ASN A 1050 38.44 -21.27 13.75
CA ASN A 1050 39.25 -21.44 12.55
C ASN A 1050 40.65 -21.96 12.88
N PHE A 1051 41.31 -21.41 13.90
CA PHE A 1051 42.65 -21.84 14.29
C PHE A 1051 42.66 -23.28 14.81
N ILE A 1052 41.69 -23.66 15.65
CA ILE A 1052 41.58 -25.04 16.12
C ILE A 1052 41.29 -25.99 14.94
N ALA A 1053 40.37 -25.63 14.05
CA ALA A 1053 40.05 -26.43 12.88
C ALA A 1053 41.25 -26.58 11.93
N GLN A 1054 41.98 -25.50 11.64
CA GLN A 1054 43.20 -25.50 10.83
C GLN A 1054 44.28 -26.39 11.48
N ALA A 1055 44.53 -26.22 12.78
CA ALA A 1055 45.49 -27.04 13.51
C ALA A 1055 45.16 -28.53 13.47
N LEU A 1056 43.88 -28.90 13.61
CA LEU A 1056 43.40 -30.28 13.54
C LEU A 1056 43.44 -30.86 12.11
N ARG A 1057 43.24 -30.03 11.08
CA ARG A 1057 43.35 -30.42 9.66
C ARG A 1057 44.80 -30.44 9.15
N GLY A 1058 45.76 -29.95 9.95
CA GLY A 1058 47.15 -29.78 9.51
C GLY A 1058 47.36 -28.62 8.53
N GLU A 1059 46.41 -27.68 8.46
CA GLU A 1059 46.48 -26.50 7.61
C GLU A 1059 47.18 -25.33 8.34
N PRO A 1060 47.92 -24.46 7.63
CA PRO A 1060 48.57 -23.30 8.27
C PRO A 1060 47.57 -22.37 8.99
N LEU A 1061 47.94 -21.89 10.18
CA LEU A 1061 47.14 -20.93 10.93
C LEU A 1061 47.19 -19.55 10.25
N THR A 1062 46.03 -19.07 9.78
CA THR A 1062 45.97 -17.84 8.98
C THR A 1062 45.81 -16.59 9.85
N VAL A 1063 46.90 -15.89 10.14
CA VAL A 1063 46.89 -14.65 10.94
C VAL A 1063 46.87 -13.43 10.02
N GLN A 1064 45.94 -12.50 10.23
CA GLN A 1064 45.90 -11.27 9.44
C GLN A 1064 47.01 -10.31 9.86
N SER A 1065 47.79 -9.82 8.89
CA SER A 1065 48.91 -8.90 9.11
C SER A 1065 48.44 -7.53 9.63
N PRO A 1066 49.09 -6.94 10.65
CA PRO A 1066 50.35 -7.36 11.29
C PRO A 1066 50.22 -8.34 12.47
N GLY A 1067 49.00 -8.79 12.82
CA GLY A 1067 48.77 -9.74 13.91
C GLY A 1067 48.69 -9.12 15.31
N THR A 1068 48.86 -7.79 15.42
CA THR A 1068 48.85 -7.02 16.67
C THR A 1068 47.44 -6.65 17.16
N GLN A 1069 46.41 -6.93 16.38
CA GLN A 1069 45.01 -6.72 16.77
C GLN A 1069 44.67 -7.61 17.98
N THR A 1070 44.02 -7.03 18.99
CA THR A 1070 43.66 -7.74 20.22
C THR A 1070 42.20 -8.13 20.24
N ARG A 1071 41.91 -9.25 20.90
CA ARG A 1071 40.56 -9.68 21.26
C ARG A 1071 40.54 -10.22 22.68
N SER A 1072 39.38 -10.10 23.30
CA SER A 1072 39.03 -10.74 24.56
C SER A 1072 38.27 -12.04 24.29
N PHE A 1073 38.50 -13.10 25.07
CA PHE A 1073 37.81 -14.38 24.88
C PHE A 1073 37.23 -14.90 26.20
N CYS A 1074 35.90 -15.01 26.26
CA CYS A 1074 35.17 -15.56 27.39
C CYS A 1074 34.84 -17.04 27.14
N TYR A 1075 35.06 -17.91 28.13
CA TYR A 1075 34.68 -19.30 28.00
C TYR A 1075 33.17 -19.48 28.20
N VAL A 1076 32.55 -20.40 27.44
CA VAL A 1076 31.09 -20.53 27.39
C VAL A 1076 30.40 -20.78 28.73
N SER A 1077 31.01 -21.55 29.65
CA SER A 1077 30.39 -21.80 30.96
C SER A 1077 30.37 -20.55 31.84
N ASP A 1078 31.40 -19.70 31.76
CA ASP A 1078 31.42 -18.41 32.46
C ASP A 1078 30.35 -17.48 31.89
N MET A 1079 30.18 -17.47 30.56
CA MET A 1079 29.12 -16.72 29.89
C MET A 1079 27.73 -17.15 30.35
N VAL A 1080 27.47 -18.46 30.40
CA VAL A 1080 26.18 -19.02 30.86
C VAL A 1080 25.90 -18.66 32.32
N ASP A 1081 26.90 -18.75 33.20
CA ASP A 1081 26.76 -18.31 34.61
C ASP A 1081 26.38 -16.83 34.70
N GLY A 1082 27.00 -15.97 33.88
CA GLY A 1082 26.67 -14.55 33.80
C GLY A 1082 25.25 -14.28 33.32
N LEU A 1083 24.78 -15.02 32.31
CA LEU A 1083 23.41 -14.89 31.79
C LEU A 1083 22.36 -15.27 32.85
N ILE A 1084 22.57 -16.37 33.58
CA ILE A 1084 21.65 -16.82 34.63
C ILE A 1084 21.61 -15.81 35.78
N ARG A 1085 22.78 -15.34 36.24
CA ARG A 1085 22.86 -14.30 37.29
C ARG A 1085 22.18 -13.01 36.88
N LEU A 1086 22.35 -12.58 35.63
CA LEU A 1086 21.69 -11.38 35.12
C LEU A 1086 20.16 -11.55 35.05
N MET A 1087 19.66 -12.72 34.66
CA MET A 1087 18.23 -13.00 34.66
C MET A 1087 17.62 -12.89 36.06
N GLU A 1088 18.30 -13.45 37.06
CA GLU A 1088 17.83 -13.45 38.44
C GLU A 1088 18.02 -12.08 39.14
N GLY A 1089 19.03 -11.32 38.73
CA GLY A 1089 19.33 -10.00 39.28
C GLY A 1089 18.23 -8.95 39.03
N PRO A 1090 18.20 -7.83 39.77
CA PRO A 1090 17.17 -6.81 39.65
C PRO A 1090 17.45 -5.74 38.57
N ASN A 1091 18.67 -5.68 38.03
CA ASN A 1091 19.09 -4.59 37.14
C ASN A 1091 18.41 -4.66 35.76
N THR A 1092 17.84 -3.54 35.31
CA THR A 1092 17.20 -3.41 34.00
C THR A 1092 18.14 -2.88 32.91
N GLY A 1093 19.27 -2.29 33.30
CA GLY A 1093 20.27 -1.73 32.37
C GLY A 1093 21.06 -2.80 31.60
N PRO A 1094 21.75 -2.43 30.50
CA PRO A 1094 22.68 -3.32 29.81
C PRO A 1094 23.87 -3.64 30.71
N ILE A 1095 24.35 -4.88 30.67
CA ILE A 1095 25.55 -5.33 31.38
C ILE A 1095 26.49 -6.03 30.40
N ASN A 1096 27.76 -5.62 30.41
CA ASN A 1096 28.81 -6.30 29.66
C ASN A 1096 29.13 -7.65 30.28
N LEU A 1097 29.04 -8.72 29.49
CA LEU A 1097 29.52 -10.05 29.88
C LEU A 1097 30.65 -10.47 28.94
N GLY A 1098 31.85 -10.65 29.51
CA GLY A 1098 33.05 -10.96 28.76
C GLY A 1098 34.27 -11.15 29.65
N ASN A 1099 35.42 -11.43 29.02
CA ASN A 1099 36.69 -11.53 29.73
C ASN A 1099 37.54 -10.29 29.46
N PRO A 1100 37.99 -9.52 30.47
CA PRO A 1100 38.83 -8.35 30.25
C PRO A 1100 40.27 -8.70 29.83
N GLY A 1101 40.67 -9.97 29.88
CA GLY A 1101 41.95 -10.44 29.35
C GLY A 1101 42.01 -10.32 27.83
N GLU A 1102 42.92 -9.49 27.33
CA GLU A 1102 43.18 -9.31 25.89
C GLU A 1102 44.35 -10.19 25.45
N PHE A 1103 44.25 -10.69 24.22
CA PHE A 1103 45.29 -11.46 23.54
C PHE A 1103 45.48 -10.93 22.12
N THR A 1104 46.72 -10.85 21.66
CA THR A 1104 46.99 -10.58 20.23
C THR A 1104 46.65 -11.80 19.37
N MET A 1105 46.44 -11.62 18.07
CA MET A 1105 46.16 -12.76 17.19
C MET A 1105 47.39 -13.67 17.04
N VAL A 1106 48.60 -13.11 17.14
CA VAL A 1106 49.84 -13.89 17.17
C VAL A 1106 49.92 -14.73 18.45
N GLU A 1107 49.71 -14.14 19.63
CA GLU A 1107 49.69 -14.87 20.90
C GLU A 1107 48.65 -16.00 20.90
N LEU A 1108 47.48 -15.75 20.32
CA LEU A 1108 46.45 -16.77 20.17
C LEU A 1108 46.90 -17.90 19.23
N ALA A 1109 47.47 -17.57 18.07
CA ALA A 1109 47.95 -18.55 17.11
C ALA A 1109 49.10 -19.40 17.68
N GLU A 1110 50.05 -18.78 18.39
CA GLU A 1110 51.13 -19.46 19.11
C GLU A 1110 50.58 -20.39 20.19
N THR A 1111 49.60 -19.93 20.97
CA THR A 1111 48.97 -20.76 22.01
C THR A 1111 48.24 -21.96 21.41
N VAL A 1112 47.52 -21.79 20.29
CA VAL A 1112 46.87 -22.90 19.57
C VAL A 1112 47.91 -23.88 19.02
N LYS A 1113 48.98 -23.36 18.40
CA LYS A 1113 50.08 -24.17 17.90
C LYS A 1113 50.75 -24.99 19.00
N GLU A 1114 51.03 -24.38 20.15
CA GLU A 1114 51.62 -25.03 21.33
C GLU A 1114 50.73 -26.15 21.86
N LEU A 1115 49.42 -25.89 22.01
CA LEU A 1115 48.50 -26.80 22.70
C LEU A 1115 47.92 -27.91 21.80
N ILE A 1116 47.78 -27.67 20.50
CA ILE A 1116 46.98 -28.56 19.63
C ILE A 1116 47.85 -29.25 18.57
N ASN A 1117 48.69 -28.51 17.85
CA ASN A 1117 49.55 -29.08 16.82
C ASN A 1117 50.86 -28.29 16.66
N PRO A 1118 51.95 -28.70 17.34
CA PRO A 1118 53.23 -27.99 17.28
C PRO A 1118 53.86 -27.89 15.89
N LYS A 1119 53.44 -28.76 14.95
CA LYS A 1119 53.97 -28.82 13.58
C LYS A 1119 53.31 -27.82 12.64
N VAL A 1120 52.20 -27.19 13.04
CA VAL A 1120 51.46 -26.27 12.16
C VAL A 1120 52.25 -24.98 11.94
N GLU A 1121 52.27 -24.50 10.69
CA GLU A 1121 52.88 -23.21 10.34
C GLU A 1121 51.90 -22.07 10.61
N ILE A 1122 52.41 -20.88 10.91
CA ILE A 1122 51.62 -19.65 11.01
C ILE A 1122 51.85 -18.86 9.73
N LYS A 1123 50.79 -18.60 8.97
CA LYS A 1123 50.82 -17.86 7.71
C LYS A 1123 50.19 -16.49 7.86
N MET A 1124 50.93 -15.45 7.51
CA MET A 1124 50.42 -14.07 7.50
C MET A 1124 49.61 -13.82 6.22
N VAL A 1125 48.39 -13.30 6.36
CA VAL A 1125 47.48 -12.96 5.23
C VAL A 1125 47.06 -11.49 5.28
N GLU A 1126 46.55 -10.95 4.17
CA GLU A 1126 46.07 -9.57 4.11
C GLU A 1126 44.86 -9.35 5.04
N ASN A 1127 44.73 -8.12 5.56
CA ASN A 1127 43.69 -7.78 6.52
C ASN A 1127 42.31 -7.66 5.85
N THR A 1128 41.25 -8.10 6.53
CA THR A 1128 39.88 -7.97 6.01
C THR A 1128 39.37 -6.55 6.26
N PRO A 1129 38.73 -5.89 5.28
CA PRO A 1129 38.12 -4.57 5.47
C PRO A 1129 37.12 -4.55 6.63
N ASP A 1130 37.12 -3.47 7.41
CA ASP A 1130 36.19 -3.19 8.53
C ASP A 1130 36.22 -4.17 9.72
N ASP A 1131 37.29 -4.95 9.92
CA ASP A 1131 37.45 -5.70 11.18
C ASP A 1131 38.01 -4.77 12.29
N PRO A 1132 37.34 -4.64 13.45
CA PRO A 1132 37.76 -3.66 14.45
C PRO A 1132 39.14 -3.94 15.02
N ARG A 1133 39.90 -2.90 15.34
CA ARG A 1133 41.30 -3.09 15.75
C ARG A 1133 41.45 -3.61 17.18
N GLN A 1134 40.54 -3.21 18.08
CA GLN A 1134 40.66 -3.47 19.52
C GLN A 1134 39.28 -3.59 20.18
N ARG A 1135 39.07 -4.60 21.04
CA ARG A 1135 37.85 -4.76 21.86
C ARG A 1135 38.11 -5.41 23.21
N LYS A 1136 37.75 -4.72 24.27
CA LYS A 1136 37.91 -5.14 25.67
C LYS A 1136 36.70 -4.70 26.51
N PRO A 1137 36.00 -5.65 27.15
CA PRO A 1137 34.90 -5.30 28.02
C PRO A 1137 35.40 -4.63 29.30
N ASP A 1138 34.75 -3.54 29.69
CA ASP A 1138 34.72 -3.17 31.11
C ASP A 1138 33.61 -4.00 31.78
N ILE A 1139 33.98 -4.82 32.77
CA ILE A 1139 33.06 -5.72 33.49
C ILE A 1139 32.83 -5.28 34.93
N SER A 1140 33.15 -4.04 35.28
CA SER A 1140 33.01 -3.51 36.64
C SER A 1140 31.56 -3.63 37.15
N GLN A 1141 30.57 -3.33 36.30
CA GLN A 1141 29.15 -3.48 36.66
C GLN A 1141 28.73 -4.93 36.86
N ALA A 1142 29.25 -5.87 36.05
CA ALA A 1142 28.95 -7.29 36.24
C ALA A 1142 29.51 -7.82 37.56
N LYS A 1143 30.70 -7.35 37.97
CA LYS A 1143 31.28 -7.69 39.27
C LYS A 1143 30.45 -7.12 40.44
N GLU A 1144 30.09 -5.85 40.37
CA GLU A 1144 29.39 -5.15 41.44
C GLU A 1144 27.93 -5.64 41.59
N LEU A 1145 27.20 -5.75 40.49
CA LEU A 1145 25.75 -6.02 40.50
C LEU A 1145 25.41 -7.51 40.48
N LEU A 1146 26.24 -8.35 39.87
CA LEU A 1146 25.97 -9.79 39.70
C LEU A 1146 26.92 -10.68 40.53
N GLY A 1147 27.97 -10.11 41.12
CA GLY A 1147 29.05 -10.89 41.72
C GLY A 1147 29.69 -11.85 40.73
N TRP A 1148 29.75 -11.45 39.45
CA TRP A 1148 30.19 -12.31 38.35
C TRP A 1148 31.56 -11.86 37.80
N GLU A 1149 32.43 -12.84 37.59
CA GLU A 1149 33.68 -12.68 36.85
C GLU A 1149 34.08 -14.01 36.16
N PRO A 1150 34.77 -13.96 35.00
CA PRO A 1150 35.21 -15.16 34.30
C PRO A 1150 36.31 -15.88 35.09
N LYS A 1151 36.21 -17.21 35.18
CA LYS A 1151 37.12 -18.04 35.98
C LYS A 1151 38.05 -18.89 35.13
N ILE A 1152 37.64 -19.23 33.91
CA ILE A 1152 38.39 -20.13 33.04
C ILE A 1152 39.34 -19.33 32.16
N LYS A 1153 40.63 -19.64 32.25
CA LYS A 1153 41.65 -19.02 31.41
C LYS A 1153 41.61 -19.59 29.99
N LEU A 1154 42.11 -18.82 29.03
CA LEU A 1154 42.14 -19.21 27.61
C LEU A 1154 42.80 -20.58 27.41
N ARG A 1155 44.01 -20.76 27.98
CA ARG A 1155 44.79 -22.01 27.93
C ARG A 1155 44.04 -23.23 28.49
N ASP A 1156 43.14 -23.05 29.46
CA ASP A 1156 42.38 -24.15 30.07
C ASP A 1156 41.13 -24.52 29.26
N GLY A 1157 40.54 -23.53 28.57
CA GLY A 1157 39.33 -23.73 27.76
C GLY A 1157 39.59 -24.27 26.36
N LEU A 1158 40.74 -23.98 25.75
CA LEU A 1158 41.09 -24.42 24.39
C LEU A 1158 41.12 -25.96 24.23
N PRO A 1159 41.75 -26.75 25.14
CA PRO A 1159 41.76 -28.20 25.03
C PRO A 1159 40.36 -28.83 25.04
N ARG A 1160 39.43 -28.25 25.81
CA ARG A 1160 38.04 -28.74 25.89
C ARG A 1160 37.29 -28.53 24.57
N MET A 1161 37.54 -27.42 23.88
CA MET A 1161 36.96 -27.14 22.57
C MET A 1161 37.59 -28.02 21.48
N GLU A 1162 38.90 -28.27 21.58
CA GLU A 1162 39.61 -29.17 20.68
C GLU A 1162 39.10 -30.62 20.76
N GLU A 1163 38.87 -31.15 21.97
CA GLU A 1163 38.31 -32.49 22.16
C GLU A 1163 36.94 -32.65 21.50
N ASP A 1164 36.05 -31.66 21.67
CA ASP A 1164 34.75 -31.62 21.00
C ASP A 1164 34.88 -31.57 19.46
N PHE A 1165 35.84 -30.81 18.93
CA PHE A 1165 36.09 -30.72 17.49
C PHE A 1165 36.64 -32.03 16.93
N ARG A 1166 37.57 -32.69 17.63
CA ARG A 1166 38.10 -34.01 17.23
C ARG A 1166 36.99 -35.06 17.12
N LEU A 1167 36.12 -35.14 18.12
CA LEU A 1167 34.99 -36.07 18.13
C LEU A 1167 34.05 -35.84 16.94
N ARG A 1168 33.77 -34.58 16.59
CA ARG A 1168 32.89 -34.24 15.46
C ARG A 1168 33.56 -34.38 14.09
N LEU A 1169 34.89 -34.27 14.02
CA LEU A 1169 35.67 -34.48 12.79
C LEU A 1169 36.08 -35.95 12.58
N GLY A 1170 35.89 -36.82 13.57
CA GLY A 1170 36.36 -38.20 13.53
C GLY A 1170 37.88 -38.33 13.50
N VAL A 1171 38.60 -37.37 14.10
CA VAL A 1171 40.07 -37.35 14.15
C VAL A 1171 40.52 -37.92 15.49
N ASP A 1172 41.22 -39.05 15.46
CA ASP A 1172 41.79 -39.66 16.65
C ASP A 1172 42.87 -38.76 17.27
N LYS A 1173 43.01 -38.81 18.61
CA LYS A 1173 44.12 -38.16 19.30
C LYS A 1173 45.42 -38.80 18.82
N SER A 1174 46.20 -38.10 18.00
CA SER A 1174 47.59 -38.49 17.73
C SER A 1174 48.35 -38.44 19.05
N ASN A 1175 48.82 -39.59 19.53
CA ASN A 1175 49.69 -39.71 20.71
C ASN A 1175 50.91 -38.81 20.63
#